data_AF-A0A9D6MBR7-F1
#
_entry.id   AF-A0A9D6MBR7-F1
#
_cell.length_a   1.000
_cell.length_b   1.000
_cell.length_c   1.000
_cell.angle_alpha   90.00
_cell.angle_beta   90.00
_cell.angle_gamma   90.00
#
_symmetry.space_group_name_H-M   'P 1'
#
loop_
_entity.id
_entity.type
_entity.pdbx_description
1 polymer ?
#
loop_
_entity_poly.entity_id
_entity_poly.type
_entity_poly.pdbx_seq_one_letter_code
_entity_poly.pdbx_strand_id
1 'polypeptide(L)'
;MTATVLFLFALSQGYRYIRFDERPALLRSVALAGAAAGAHHAALLFALFAGAAVVTRALLANAFFNAKAQGRKDAKENFAPSRLRAFALKPLAPPTTRALVWALLSSLAIVVVLWPFLEWSAGYRPQTPIDHASRHNFIADPIVTATFFWPAYGAFLLLVPWAILIGVRLRRLWPLAALTILLFVLGLGGTTPLPRWLFGANWEWLTYDRFALWAAICLLPFGGAAILLLKIKPRSREGMSSRRHSSLVTRHSPMFIVHWTLVIASALYGSLLSVTKPAQPPAVDLLPVAEFLAEGANDQWRYLTLGFGDQAARLATLTTAGTPDGAYHTARELPALRASGLAQLDTVVWQPGGVDAARPFLTTAAADWSVRWVFVNHHGYEPLLRETGWRFVQIFGDGIELWRKDRVWPVAPWRLVKSGPTPAAQWWGIAPLAALCLAVLLGALSDEKLRCAARTMHTFLFYGLILVLPFGWHQVVSLNQSSSVFFTYRSVLVFAADFTLLSLLAMWLIDGWLSGDPLARRRHVGWGATSVGLAGAGLLIAVALSVPRSIDPTLSTAFLLHLALLAGLYLYLQSETPQWRIVAALLMAQLGVQATLGLIEFAAQSTRVIEPLHLPFLAALTPDIPGASVVQTADGTRWLRAYGSLWHPNVLGAVLLVCLAGVLIKGTEGNRGTKGTGISLSSFISLSSLAFTLGLIALALSFSRAAWIGALVAFGVLSIRLPRSELRKLLPVAIVAVVALVAVVIAFRPLFTTRATADTRSPLEKFSIEERASVAEAALHLAREHLWTGVGAGSFVEALAAEPSLRVSREPAHDVPLLVLVETGLPGAVALAALAAAIGWQIIRRRPATPQAHIFTAITIGLLLTSLFDHFLWTSSPGRLLAALTLSLWAAADRESDIL
;
A
#
# COMPACT_ATOMS: atom_id res chain seq x y z
N MET A 1 9.34 2.56 -11.42
CA MET A 1 7.97 2.83 -11.92
C MET A 1 7.63 4.31 -12.07
N THR A 2 7.96 5.18 -11.12
CA THR A 2 7.62 6.62 -11.17
C THR A 2 8.06 7.32 -12.46
N ALA A 3 9.33 7.18 -12.86
CA ALA A 3 9.85 7.76 -14.11
C ALA A 3 9.06 7.29 -15.35
N THR A 4 8.68 6.01 -15.40
CA THR A 4 7.87 5.42 -16.48
C THR A 4 6.52 6.13 -16.62
N VAL A 5 5.82 6.33 -15.49
CA VAL A 5 4.50 6.98 -15.47
C VAL A 5 4.60 8.43 -15.90
N LEU A 6 5.55 9.19 -15.33
CA LEU A 6 5.79 10.59 -15.71
C LEU A 6 6.11 10.71 -17.20
N PHE A 7 6.90 9.78 -17.73
CA PHE A 7 7.28 9.77 -19.13
C PHE A 7 6.09 9.47 -20.06
N LEU A 8 5.24 8.49 -19.73
CA LEU A 8 4.00 8.22 -20.48
C LEU A 8 3.05 9.43 -20.49
N PHE A 9 2.96 10.16 -19.38
CA PHE A 9 2.22 11.42 -19.34
C PHE A 9 2.89 12.50 -20.20
N ALA A 10 4.21 12.62 -20.17
CA ALA A 10 4.96 13.56 -21.01
C ALA A 10 4.65 13.32 -22.49
N LEU A 11 4.74 12.07 -22.95
CA LEU A 11 4.40 11.65 -24.32
C LEU A 11 2.94 11.97 -24.70
N SER A 12 2.01 11.71 -23.79
CA SER A 12 0.58 11.98 -24.01
C SER A 12 0.31 13.48 -24.20
N GLN A 13 0.91 14.34 -23.37
CA GLN A 13 0.78 15.79 -23.51
C GLN A 13 1.52 16.30 -24.77
N GLY A 14 2.68 15.73 -25.10
CA GLY A 14 3.40 16.03 -26.34
C GLY A 14 2.55 15.73 -27.58
N TYR A 15 1.88 14.56 -27.61
CA TYR A 15 0.93 14.22 -28.66
C TYR A 15 -0.19 15.25 -28.82
N ARG A 16 -0.77 15.73 -27.70
CA ARG A 16 -1.83 16.74 -27.72
C ARG A 16 -1.35 18.06 -28.31
N TYR A 17 -0.15 18.51 -27.95
CA TYR A 17 0.43 19.71 -28.55
C TYR A 17 0.69 19.54 -30.05
N ILE A 18 1.37 18.47 -30.47
CA ILE A 18 1.72 18.22 -31.88
C ILE A 18 0.46 18.10 -32.75
N ARG A 19 -0.62 17.54 -32.19
CA ARG A 19 -1.87 17.34 -32.92
C ARG A 19 -2.78 18.57 -32.89
N PHE A 20 -3.07 19.10 -31.70
CA PHE A 20 -4.15 20.04 -31.44
C PHE A 20 -3.68 21.49 -31.13
N ASP A 21 -2.37 21.74 -31.10
CA ASP A 21 -1.77 23.07 -30.78
C ASP A 21 -2.03 23.56 -29.36
N GLU A 22 -2.26 22.62 -28.44
CA GLU A 22 -2.48 22.96 -27.04
C GLU A 22 -1.15 23.36 -26.37
N ARG A 23 -0.85 24.67 -26.35
CA ARG A 23 0.36 25.22 -25.70
C ARG A 23 0.50 24.81 -24.22
N PRO A 24 -0.56 24.73 -23.39
CA PRO A 24 -0.43 24.21 -22.04
C PRO A 24 0.05 22.75 -22.00
N ALA A 25 -0.33 21.93 -22.99
CA ALA A 25 0.14 20.56 -23.09
C ALA A 25 1.64 20.49 -23.42
N LEU A 26 2.18 21.43 -24.21
CA LEU A 26 3.63 21.54 -24.43
C LEU A 26 4.37 21.78 -23.12
N LEU A 27 3.98 22.82 -22.36
CA LEU A 27 4.64 23.16 -21.09
C LEU A 27 4.56 22.00 -20.08
N ARG A 28 3.39 21.36 -19.96
CA ARG A 28 3.20 20.16 -19.12
C ARG A 28 4.13 19.03 -19.57
N SER A 29 4.21 18.78 -20.87
CA SER A 29 5.05 17.72 -21.42
C SER A 29 6.54 17.95 -21.11
N VAL A 30 7.02 19.17 -21.28
CA VAL A 30 8.41 19.58 -21.00
C VAL A 30 8.74 19.41 -19.50
N ALA A 31 7.85 19.87 -18.62
CA ALA A 31 8.02 19.72 -17.17
C ALA A 31 8.02 18.24 -16.74
N LEU A 32 7.09 17.44 -17.28
CA LEU A 32 7.03 15.99 -17.03
C LEU A 32 8.27 15.25 -17.55
N ALA A 33 8.82 15.65 -18.69
CA ALA A 33 10.04 15.07 -19.24
C ALA A 33 11.25 15.33 -18.33
N GLY A 34 11.40 16.56 -17.82
CA GLY A 34 12.43 16.89 -16.83
C GLY A 34 12.27 16.09 -15.54
N ALA A 35 11.06 16.03 -14.98
CA ALA A 35 10.78 15.25 -13.77
C ALA A 35 11.03 13.75 -13.97
N ALA A 36 10.65 13.19 -15.13
CA ALA A 36 10.90 11.78 -15.46
C ALA A 36 12.40 11.47 -15.55
N ALA A 37 13.18 12.37 -16.15
CA ALA A 37 14.63 12.24 -16.25
C ALA A 37 15.31 12.27 -14.89
N GLY A 38 14.91 13.21 -14.01
CA GLY A 38 15.43 13.27 -12.64
C GLY A 38 15.03 12.06 -11.78
N ALA A 39 13.82 11.52 -11.99
CA ALA A 39 13.37 10.33 -11.28
C ALA A 39 14.16 9.07 -11.67
N HIS A 40 14.49 8.89 -12.96
CA HIS A 40 15.40 7.85 -13.42
C HIS A 40 15.92 8.17 -14.84
N HIS A 41 17.15 8.67 -14.94
CA HIS A 41 17.73 9.13 -16.22
C HIS A 41 17.80 8.03 -17.29
N ALA A 42 18.01 6.76 -16.92
CA ALA A 42 18.02 5.67 -17.90
C ALA A 42 16.67 5.44 -18.63
N ALA A 43 15.55 6.00 -18.15
CA ALA A 43 14.29 5.98 -18.89
C ALA A 43 14.37 6.74 -20.23
N LEU A 44 15.38 7.60 -20.41
CA LEU A 44 15.62 8.34 -21.65
C LEU A 44 15.93 7.43 -22.86
N LEU A 45 16.47 6.23 -22.65
CA LEU A 45 16.67 5.26 -23.74
C LEU A 45 15.34 4.89 -24.41
N PHE A 46 14.27 4.74 -23.63
CA PHE A 46 12.92 4.52 -24.16
C PHE A 46 12.35 5.79 -24.79
N ALA A 47 12.75 6.96 -24.29
CA ALA A 47 12.18 8.24 -24.70
C ALA A 47 12.34 8.52 -26.19
N LEU A 48 13.48 8.17 -26.76
CA LEU A 48 13.75 8.31 -28.18
C LEU A 48 12.76 7.50 -29.02
N PHE A 49 12.62 6.21 -28.73
CA PHE A 49 11.79 5.31 -29.52
C PHE A 49 10.30 5.61 -29.37
N ALA A 50 9.84 5.88 -28.15
CA ALA A 50 8.44 6.19 -27.88
C ALA A 50 8.05 7.59 -28.37
N GLY A 51 8.96 8.56 -28.25
CA GLY A 51 8.79 9.90 -28.84
C GLY A 51 8.65 9.82 -30.37
N ALA A 52 9.50 9.04 -31.04
CA ALA A 52 9.40 8.81 -32.47
C ALA A 52 8.05 8.16 -32.88
N ALA A 53 7.56 7.19 -32.10
CA ALA A 53 6.25 6.57 -32.33
C ALA A 53 5.10 7.59 -32.17
N VAL A 54 5.17 8.47 -31.16
CA VAL A 54 4.19 9.55 -30.92
C VAL A 54 4.20 10.58 -32.06
N VAL A 55 5.37 11.04 -32.48
CA VAL A 55 5.53 11.98 -33.60
C VAL A 55 4.97 11.36 -34.87
N THR A 56 5.38 10.14 -35.20
CA THR A 56 4.89 9.41 -36.38
C THR A 56 3.37 9.28 -36.36
N ARG A 57 2.78 8.92 -35.22
CA ARG A 57 1.32 8.82 -35.05
C ARG A 57 0.63 10.16 -35.25
N ALA A 58 1.16 11.24 -34.68
CA ALA A 58 0.56 12.57 -34.81
C ALA A 58 0.60 13.08 -36.27
N LEU A 59 1.72 12.84 -36.96
CA LEU A 59 1.87 13.19 -38.38
C LEU A 59 0.91 12.39 -39.27
N LEU A 60 0.78 11.07 -39.04
CA LEU A 60 -0.18 10.22 -39.76
C LEU A 60 -1.63 10.65 -39.54
N ALA A 61 -1.99 11.00 -38.29
CA ALA A 61 -3.32 11.50 -37.98
C ALA A 61 -3.62 12.80 -38.74
N ASN A 62 -2.69 13.76 -38.75
CA ASN A 62 -2.88 15.02 -39.46
C ASN A 62 -2.95 14.84 -40.99
N ALA A 63 -2.11 13.98 -41.57
CA ALA A 63 -2.18 13.63 -42.98
C ALA A 63 -3.55 13.03 -43.38
N PHE A 64 -4.12 12.19 -42.52
CA PHE A 64 -5.45 11.62 -42.72
C PHE A 64 -6.55 12.68 -42.69
N PHE A 65 -6.57 13.56 -41.67
CA PHE A 65 -7.57 14.63 -41.56
C PHE A 65 -7.50 15.60 -42.75
N ASN A 66 -6.30 15.98 -43.18
CA ASN A 66 -6.11 16.85 -44.34
C ASN A 66 -6.60 16.19 -45.64
N ALA A 67 -6.34 14.89 -45.84
CA ALA A 67 -6.83 14.16 -47.01
C ALA A 67 -8.36 14.06 -47.04
N LYS A 68 -9.00 13.92 -45.87
CA LYS A 68 -10.47 13.91 -45.75
C LYS A 68 -11.07 15.30 -45.99
N ALA A 69 -10.44 16.36 -45.48
CA ALA A 69 -10.85 17.74 -45.71
C ALA A 69 -10.77 18.14 -47.20
N GLN A 70 -9.83 17.56 -47.95
CA GLN A 70 -9.69 17.74 -49.40
C GLN A 70 -10.67 16.90 -50.25
N GLY A 71 -11.75 16.37 -49.66
CA GLY A 71 -12.82 15.68 -50.40
C GLY A 71 -12.44 14.32 -51.02
N ARG A 72 -11.27 13.75 -50.67
CA ARG A 72 -10.87 12.42 -51.17
C ARG A 72 -11.74 11.34 -50.54
N LYS A 73 -12.75 10.86 -51.29
CA LYS A 73 -13.70 9.82 -50.86
C LYS A 73 -13.05 8.48 -50.47
N ASP A 74 -11.83 8.23 -50.94
CA ASP A 74 -11.03 7.04 -50.61
C ASP A 74 -10.09 7.21 -49.40
N ALA A 75 -10.14 8.34 -48.70
CA ALA A 75 -9.39 8.55 -47.46
C ALA A 75 -9.95 7.65 -46.35
N LYS A 76 -9.54 6.38 -46.35
CA LYS A 76 -9.66 5.48 -45.20
C LYS A 76 -8.56 5.83 -44.19
N GLU A 77 -8.82 5.63 -42.89
CA GLU A 77 -7.85 5.82 -41.79
C GLU A 77 -6.61 4.88 -41.94
N ASN A 78 -6.61 4.03 -42.97
CA ASN A 78 -5.58 3.08 -43.38
C ASN A 78 -4.62 3.67 -44.43
N PHE A 79 -4.05 4.86 -44.22
CA PHE A 79 -3.06 5.46 -45.13
C PHE A 79 -1.79 4.58 -45.28
N ALA A 80 -1.30 4.39 -46.51
CA ALA A 80 -0.16 3.52 -46.81
C ALA A 80 1.20 4.19 -46.55
N PRO A 81 2.23 3.46 -46.04
CA PRO A 81 3.56 4.01 -45.75
C PRO A 81 4.28 4.59 -46.99
N SER A 82 4.04 4.04 -48.17
CA SER A 82 4.69 4.47 -49.43
C SER A 82 4.42 5.93 -49.81
N ARG A 83 3.39 6.57 -49.23
CA ARG A 83 3.05 7.99 -49.47
C ARG A 83 3.60 8.94 -48.39
N LEU A 84 4.28 8.45 -47.34
CA LEU A 84 4.98 9.29 -46.35
C LEU A 84 6.12 10.10 -46.98
N ARG A 85 6.84 9.52 -47.95
CA ARG A 85 7.92 10.21 -48.67
C ARG A 85 7.43 11.49 -49.37
N ALA A 86 6.21 11.49 -49.89
CA ALA A 86 5.62 12.64 -50.57
C ALA A 86 5.13 13.76 -49.63
N PHE A 87 4.93 13.46 -48.34
CA PHE A 87 4.48 14.43 -47.33
C PHE A 87 5.63 14.94 -46.46
N ALA A 88 6.69 14.14 -46.28
CA ALA A 88 7.89 14.52 -45.53
C ALA A 88 8.75 15.59 -46.24
N LEU A 89 8.55 15.79 -47.55
CA LEU A 89 9.37 16.69 -48.39
C LEU A 89 8.69 18.00 -48.79
N LYS A 90 7.51 18.33 -48.23
CA LYS A 90 6.90 19.66 -48.37
C LYS A 90 7.31 20.56 -47.19
N PRO A 91 7.44 21.90 -47.38
CA PRO A 91 7.86 22.81 -46.32
C PRO A 91 7.05 22.58 -45.04
N LEU A 92 7.73 22.66 -43.88
CA LEU A 92 7.27 22.12 -42.60
C LEU A 92 5.79 22.40 -42.34
N ALA A 93 4.94 21.38 -42.52
CA ALA A 93 3.57 21.45 -42.07
C ALA A 93 3.57 21.79 -40.56
N PRO A 94 2.61 22.59 -40.05
CA PRO A 94 2.56 23.00 -38.64
C PRO A 94 2.77 21.86 -37.61
N PRO A 95 2.29 20.61 -37.83
CA PRO A 95 2.61 19.49 -36.94
C PRO A 95 4.09 19.14 -36.85
N THR A 96 4.84 19.22 -37.95
CA THR A 96 6.27 18.90 -37.99
C THR A 96 7.07 19.94 -37.20
N THR A 97 6.76 21.23 -37.36
CA THR A 97 7.36 22.30 -36.56
C THR A 97 7.06 22.12 -35.07
N ARG A 98 5.80 21.81 -34.71
CA ARG A 98 5.43 21.53 -33.31
C ARG A 98 6.16 20.31 -32.74
N ALA A 99 6.37 19.26 -33.54
CA ALA A 99 7.15 18.10 -33.11
C ALA A 99 8.61 18.47 -32.81
N LEU A 100 9.24 19.31 -33.64
CA LEU A 100 10.60 19.82 -33.40
C LEU A 100 10.68 20.71 -32.16
N VAL A 101 9.74 21.65 -32.00
CA VAL A 101 9.67 22.52 -30.81
C VAL A 101 9.51 21.69 -29.54
N TRP A 102 8.60 20.72 -29.56
CA TRP A 102 8.39 19.81 -28.42
C TRP A 102 9.64 19.00 -28.08
N ALA A 103 10.29 18.40 -29.09
CA ALA A 103 11.51 17.62 -28.90
C ALA A 103 12.66 18.47 -28.35
N LEU A 104 12.85 19.68 -28.90
CA LEU A 104 13.89 20.61 -28.47
C LEU A 104 13.68 21.05 -27.02
N LEU A 105 12.50 21.54 -26.68
CA LEU A 105 12.21 22.04 -25.32
C LEU A 105 12.25 20.93 -24.28
N SER A 106 11.74 19.73 -24.62
CA SER A 106 11.81 18.58 -23.71
C SER A 106 13.26 18.15 -23.48
N SER A 107 14.08 18.13 -24.54
CA SER A 107 15.51 17.81 -24.43
C SER A 107 16.25 18.85 -23.58
N LEU A 108 15.98 20.14 -23.79
CA LEU A 108 16.56 21.22 -22.98
C LEU A 108 16.20 21.07 -21.49
N ALA A 109 14.93 20.80 -21.18
CA ALA A 109 14.51 20.58 -19.79
C ALA A 109 15.19 19.35 -19.17
N ILE A 110 15.37 18.27 -19.93
CA ILE A 110 16.12 17.09 -19.49
C ILE A 110 17.58 17.46 -19.19
N VAL A 111 18.26 18.19 -20.08
CA VAL A 111 19.65 18.63 -19.87
C VAL A 111 19.77 19.53 -18.64
N VAL A 112 18.85 20.49 -18.48
CA VAL A 112 18.84 21.41 -17.33
C VAL A 112 18.64 20.67 -16.02
N VAL A 113 17.68 19.75 -15.95
CA VAL A 113 17.43 18.95 -14.73
C VAL A 113 18.61 18.01 -14.45
N LEU A 114 19.18 17.40 -15.49
CA LEU A 114 20.27 16.44 -15.35
C LEU A 114 21.67 17.06 -15.31
N TRP A 115 21.81 18.38 -15.32
CA TRP A 115 23.12 19.04 -15.39
C TRP A 115 24.15 18.49 -14.37
N PRO A 116 23.83 18.30 -13.07
CA PRO A 116 24.77 17.70 -12.11
C PRO A 116 25.25 16.30 -12.51
N PHE A 117 24.34 15.47 -13.04
CA PHE A 117 24.67 14.13 -13.50
C PHE A 117 25.50 14.17 -14.79
N LEU A 118 25.21 15.10 -15.70
CA LEU A 118 25.98 15.27 -16.93
C LEU A 118 27.42 15.71 -16.62
N GLU A 119 27.60 16.65 -15.70
CA GLU A 119 28.90 17.09 -15.20
C GLU A 119 29.69 15.92 -14.58
N TRP A 120 29.06 15.16 -13.67
CA TRP A 120 29.66 13.96 -13.10
C TRP A 120 30.02 12.92 -14.17
N SER A 121 29.12 12.69 -15.13
CA SER A 121 29.32 11.70 -16.20
C SER A 121 30.47 12.07 -17.14
N ALA A 122 30.78 13.35 -17.30
CA ALA A 122 31.93 13.80 -18.10
C ALA A 122 33.27 13.40 -17.47
N GLY A 123 33.32 13.25 -16.14
CA GLY A 123 34.48 12.75 -15.40
C GLY A 123 34.50 11.23 -15.18
N TYR A 124 33.50 10.50 -15.70
CA TYR A 124 33.34 9.07 -15.47
C TYR A 124 34.52 8.26 -16.02
N ARG A 125 35.01 7.31 -15.21
CA ARG A 125 36.05 6.36 -15.60
C ARG A 125 35.43 4.98 -15.77
N PRO A 126 35.56 4.33 -16.94
CA PRO A 126 35.06 2.98 -17.15
C PRO A 126 35.59 1.99 -16.11
N GLN A 127 34.75 1.00 -15.81
CA GLN A 127 35.05 -0.16 -14.97
C GLN A 127 34.88 -1.46 -15.76
N THR A 128 35.28 -2.60 -15.20
CA THR A 128 34.96 -3.91 -15.78
C THR A 128 33.44 -4.09 -15.78
N PRO A 129 32.81 -4.48 -16.91
CA PRO A 129 31.37 -4.72 -16.96
C PRO A 129 30.93 -5.75 -15.91
N ILE A 130 29.92 -5.39 -15.13
CA ILE A 130 29.33 -6.29 -14.12
C ILE A 130 28.38 -7.23 -14.84
N ASP A 131 28.54 -8.55 -14.69
CA ASP A 131 27.65 -9.52 -15.33
C ASP A 131 26.18 -9.32 -14.89
N HIS A 132 25.25 -9.47 -15.83
CA HIS A 132 23.83 -9.24 -15.60
C HIS A 132 23.01 -10.30 -16.34
N ALA A 133 22.18 -11.01 -15.58
CA ALA A 133 21.37 -12.12 -16.07
C ALA A 133 20.50 -11.76 -17.28
N SER A 134 19.97 -10.53 -17.39
CA SER A 134 19.19 -10.13 -18.57
C SER A 134 19.99 -10.11 -19.90
N ARG A 135 21.32 -10.30 -19.87
CA ARG A 135 22.16 -10.49 -21.07
C ARG A 135 22.41 -11.94 -21.42
N HIS A 136 22.02 -12.89 -20.57
CA HIS A 136 22.19 -14.32 -20.84
C HIS A 136 21.18 -14.80 -21.89
N ASN A 137 21.34 -16.05 -22.33
CA ASN A 137 20.42 -16.67 -23.27
C ASN A 137 19.28 -17.36 -22.50
N PHE A 138 18.06 -16.83 -22.63
CA PHE A 138 16.87 -17.36 -21.95
C PHE A 138 16.53 -18.80 -22.37
N ILE A 139 16.93 -19.24 -23.56
CA ILE A 139 16.70 -20.63 -23.99
C ILE A 139 17.69 -21.58 -23.30
N ALA A 140 18.93 -21.13 -23.09
CA ALA A 140 19.99 -21.96 -22.53
C ALA A 140 20.02 -21.96 -20.99
N ASP A 141 19.61 -20.86 -20.36
CA ASP A 141 19.61 -20.70 -18.90
C ASP A 141 18.16 -20.70 -18.34
N PRO A 142 17.68 -21.82 -17.78
CA PRO A 142 16.33 -21.91 -17.25
C PRO A 142 16.12 -21.06 -15.99
N ILE A 143 17.16 -20.79 -15.21
CA ILE A 143 17.07 -19.98 -13.98
C ILE A 143 16.81 -18.53 -14.37
N VAL A 144 17.58 -18.02 -15.33
CA VAL A 144 17.42 -16.67 -15.84
C VAL A 144 16.06 -16.48 -16.53
N THR A 145 15.56 -17.52 -17.20
CA THR A 145 14.19 -17.50 -17.76
C THR A 145 13.09 -17.44 -16.71
N ALA A 146 13.21 -18.22 -15.63
CA ALA A 146 12.27 -18.18 -14.53
C ALA A 146 12.26 -16.81 -13.80
N THR A 147 13.42 -16.15 -13.71
CA THR A 147 13.60 -14.94 -12.90
C THR A 147 13.42 -13.63 -13.67
N PHE A 148 13.75 -13.57 -14.96
CA PHE A 148 13.66 -12.34 -15.76
C PHE A 148 12.63 -12.41 -16.89
N PHE A 149 12.54 -13.54 -17.61
CA PHE A 149 11.67 -13.63 -18.79
C PHE A 149 10.19 -13.76 -18.43
N TRP A 150 9.84 -14.76 -17.61
CA TRP A 150 8.44 -15.00 -17.23
C TRP A 150 7.83 -13.88 -16.39
N PRO A 151 8.52 -13.29 -15.40
CA PRO A 151 7.98 -12.16 -14.65
C PRO A 151 7.77 -10.90 -15.50
N ALA A 152 8.63 -10.65 -16.49
CA ALA A 152 8.51 -9.48 -17.36
C ALA A 152 7.39 -9.63 -18.41
N TYR A 153 7.31 -10.79 -19.07
CA TYR A 153 6.36 -10.99 -20.17
C TYR A 153 5.12 -11.80 -19.79
N GLY A 154 5.27 -12.91 -19.07
CA GLY A 154 4.18 -13.77 -18.61
C GLY A 154 3.10 -14.00 -19.68
N ALA A 155 1.85 -13.74 -19.29
CA ALA A 155 0.68 -13.81 -20.18
C ALA A 155 0.66 -12.77 -21.31
N PHE A 156 1.46 -11.70 -21.25
CA PHE A 156 1.52 -10.69 -22.31
C PHE A 156 2.12 -11.25 -23.61
N LEU A 157 2.87 -12.36 -23.57
CA LEU A 157 3.33 -13.04 -24.79
C LEU A 157 2.18 -13.40 -25.74
N LEU A 158 1.01 -13.73 -25.20
CA LEU A 158 -0.19 -14.00 -26.00
C LEU A 158 -0.66 -12.78 -26.79
N LEU A 159 -0.26 -11.57 -26.40
CA LEU A 159 -0.60 -10.33 -27.09
C LEU A 159 0.38 -9.99 -28.22
N VAL A 160 1.56 -10.63 -28.30
CA VAL A 160 2.57 -10.33 -29.33
C VAL A 160 2.02 -10.60 -30.74
N PRO A 161 1.39 -11.77 -31.05
CA PRO A 161 0.77 -11.98 -32.35
C PRO A 161 -0.32 -10.96 -32.64
N TRP A 162 -1.11 -10.57 -31.63
CA TRP A 162 -2.14 -9.54 -31.78
C TRP A 162 -1.56 -8.16 -32.06
N ALA A 163 -0.42 -7.80 -31.46
CA ALA A 163 0.24 -6.54 -31.75
C ALA A 163 0.67 -6.45 -33.22
N ILE A 164 1.17 -7.54 -33.79
CA ILE A 164 1.52 -7.63 -35.22
C ILE A 164 0.25 -7.53 -36.08
N LEU A 165 -0.74 -8.40 -35.84
CA LEU A 165 -1.97 -8.46 -36.63
C LEU A 165 -2.75 -7.14 -36.60
N ILE A 166 -2.91 -6.56 -35.41
CA ILE A 166 -3.62 -5.29 -35.21
C ILE A 166 -2.77 -4.13 -35.73
N GLY A 167 -1.45 -4.14 -35.55
CA GLY A 167 -0.55 -3.11 -36.09
C GLY A 167 -0.61 -3.03 -37.61
N VAL A 168 -0.66 -4.18 -38.30
CA VAL A 168 -0.82 -4.27 -39.76
C VAL A 168 -2.23 -3.85 -40.20
N ARG A 169 -3.27 -4.32 -39.49
CA ARG A 169 -4.68 -4.08 -39.83
C ARG A 169 -5.15 -2.66 -39.54
N LEU A 170 -4.77 -2.11 -38.39
CA LEU A 170 -5.02 -0.74 -37.94
C LEU A 170 -3.75 0.06 -38.14
N ARG A 171 -3.53 0.56 -39.36
CA ARG A 171 -2.28 1.27 -39.71
C ARG A 171 -1.95 2.41 -38.74
N ARG A 172 -2.94 3.06 -38.13
CA ARG A 172 -2.68 4.08 -37.08
C ARG A 172 -1.88 3.58 -35.86
N LEU A 173 -1.84 2.28 -35.62
CA LEU A 173 -1.10 1.62 -34.52
C LEU A 173 0.20 0.97 -34.99
N TRP A 174 0.52 0.98 -36.29
CA TRP A 174 1.76 0.38 -36.80
C TRP A 174 3.03 0.93 -36.12
N PRO A 175 3.18 2.24 -35.82
CA PRO A 175 4.39 2.74 -35.17
C PRO A 175 4.55 2.19 -33.76
N LEU A 176 3.44 2.06 -33.03
CA LEU A 176 3.43 1.46 -31.71
C LEU A 176 3.74 -0.05 -31.80
N ALA A 177 3.21 -0.75 -32.80
CA ALA A 177 3.47 -2.18 -32.97
C ALA A 177 4.94 -2.43 -33.32
N ALA A 178 5.51 -1.65 -34.23
CA ALA A 178 6.93 -1.72 -34.59
C ALA A 178 7.82 -1.45 -33.37
N LEU A 179 7.47 -0.43 -32.57
CA LEU A 179 8.14 -0.15 -31.30
C LEU A 179 8.07 -1.33 -30.34
N THR A 180 6.87 -1.87 -30.12
CA THR A 180 6.65 -3.02 -29.22
C THR A 180 7.51 -4.22 -29.63
N ILE A 181 7.56 -4.54 -30.93
CA ILE A 181 8.35 -5.66 -31.43
C ILE A 181 9.85 -5.39 -31.29
N LEU A 182 10.32 -4.18 -31.61
CA LEU A 182 11.72 -3.81 -31.42
C LEU A 182 12.13 -3.97 -29.95
N LEU A 183 11.34 -3.40 -29.02
CA LEU A 183 11.61 -3.50 -27.59
C LEU A 183 11.53 -4.93 -27.08
N PHE A 184 10.58 -5.72 -27.59
CA PHE A 184 10.47 -7.14 -27.27
C PHE A 184 11.74 -7.90 -27.65
N VAL A 185 12.22 -7.73 -28.90
CA VAL A 185 13.45 -8.39 -29.39
C VAL A 185 14.68 -7.92 -28.61
N LEU A 186 14.81 -6.62 -28.33
CA LEU A 186 15.90 -6.11 -27.50
C LEU A 186 15.83 -6.69 -26.07
N GLY A 187 14.62 -6.79 -25.51
CA GLY A 187 14.38 -7.37 -24.19
C GLY A 187 14.60 -8.89 -24.12
N LEU A 188 14.87 -9.58 -25.24
CA LEU A 188 15.30 -10.98 -25.24
C LEU A 188 16.79 -11.14 -24.88
N GLY A 189 17.52 -10.06 -24.62
CA GLY A 189 18.88 -10.19 -24.09
C GLY A 189 19.82 -10.89 -25.09
N GLY A 190 20.75 -11.68 -24.57
CA GLY A 190 21.68 -12.48 -25.38
C GLY A 190 21.04 -13.64 -26.14
N THR A 191 19.73 -13.84 -26.02
CA THR A 191 18.97 -14.82 -26.83
C THR A 191 18.93 -14.41 -28.30
N THR A 192 19.10 -13.12 -28.62
CA THR A 192 19.15 -12.62 -30.00
C THR A 192 20.43 -11.82 -30.26
N PRO A 193 20.96 -11.79 -31.50
CA PRO A 193 22.18 -11.04 -31.81
C PRO A 193 21.95 -9.53 -31.99
N LEU A 194 20.70 -9.09 -32.21
CA LEU A 194 20.30 -7.70 -32.50
C LEU A 194 20.83 -6.70 -31.46
N PRO A 195 20.50 -6.83 -30.16
CA PRO A 195 21.42 -6.56 -29.07
C PRO A 195 22.84 -6.03 -29.36
N ARG A 196 23.76 -6.97 -29.63
CA ARG A 196 25.19 -6.72 -29.82
C ARG A 196 25.44 -5.92 -31.10
N TRP A 197 24.65 -6.15 -32.15
CA TRP A 197 24.76 -5.40 -33.40
C TRP A 197 24.39 -3.93 -33.24
N LEU A 198 23.35 -3.63 -32.47
CA LEU A 198 22.84 -2.27 -32.31
C LEU A 198 23.71 -1.42 -31.37
N PHE A 199 24.18 -2.00 -30.27
CA PHE A 199 24.90 -1.26 -29.22
C PHE A 199 26.42 -1.46 -29.24
N GLY A 200 26.95 -2.43 -30.01
CA GLY A 200 28.37 -2.76 -30.01
C GLY A 200 28.88 -3.09 -28.61
N ALA A 201 30.03 -2.54 -28.23
CA ALA A 201 30.61 -2.71 -26.89
C ALA A 201 29.71 -2.19 -25.76
N ASN A 202 28.81 -1.23 -26.04
CA ASN A 202 27.90 -0.70 -25.02
C ASN A 202 26.81 -1.70 -24.59
N TRP A 203 26.64 -2.82 -25.32
CA TRP A 203 25.74 -3.91 -24.92
C TRP A 203 26.05 -4.44 -23.51
N GLU A 204 27.33 -4.53 -23.16
CA GLU A 204 27.80 -5.06 -21.87
C GLU A 204 27.45 -4.15 -20.67
N TRP A 205 27.01 -2.91 -20.95
CA TRP A 205 26.67 -1.91 -19.94
C TRP A 205 25.16 -1.74 -19.75
N LEU A 206 24.37 -2.28 -20.66
CA LEU A 206 22.91 -2.15 -20.66
C LEU A 206 22.26 -3.33 -19.96
N THR A 207 21.09 -3.06 -19.37
CA THR A 207 20.22 -4.07 -18.76
C THR A 207 18.95 -4.20 -19.61
N TYR A 208 18.65 -5.43 -20.04
CA TYR A 208 17.64 -5.69 -21.08
C TYR A 208 16.23 -5.94 -20.55
N ASP A 209 16.10 -6.19 -19.25
CA ASP A 209 14.86 -6.16 -18.48
C ASP A 209 14.09 -4.84 -18.63
N ARG A 210 14.80 -3.71 -18.79
CA ARG A 210 14.17 -2.40 -19.05
C ARG A 210 13.41 -2.40 -20.38
N PHE A 211 13.98 -3.00 -21.43
CA PHE A 211 13.32 -3.12 -22.72
C PHE A 211 12.13 -4.08 -22.65
N ALA A 212 12.27 -5.18 -21.91
CA ALA A 212 11.20 -6.14 -21.66
C ALA A 212 9.99 -5.49 -20.95
N LEU A 213 10.24 -4.70 -19.90
CA LEU A 213 9.22 -3.94 -19.18
C LEU A 213 8.46 -3.00 -20.14
N TRP A 214 9.19 -2.25 -20.97
CA TRP A 214 8.57 -1.31 -21.91
C TRP A 214 7.80 -2.03 -23.02
N ALA A 215 8.29 -3.17 -23.50
CA ALA A 215 7.57 -4.01 -24.44
C ALA A 215 6.25 -4.51 -23.84
N ALA A 216 6.27 -5.00 -22.59
CA ALA A 216 5.08 -5.44 -21.87
C ALA A 216 4.04 -4.31 -21.71
N ILE A 217 4.49 -3.10 -21.32
CA ILE A 217 3.61 -1.91 -21.25
C ILE A 217 3.01 -1.57 -22.62
N CYS A 218 3.82 -1.61 -23.68
CA CYS A 218 3.36 -1.31 -25.04
C CYS A 218 2.46 -2.41 -25.64
N LEU A 219 2.37 -3.60 -25.05
CA LEU A 219 1.44 -4.66 -25.45
C LEU A 219 0.00 -4.41 -24.95
N LEU A 220 -0.17 -3.66 -23.84
CA LEU A 220 -1.49 -3.42 -23.22
C LEU A 220 -2.53 -2.80 -24.18
N PRO A 221 -2.20 -1.76 -24.99
CA PRO A 221 -3.16 -1.20 -25.94
C PRO A 221 -3.63 -2.20 -27.00
N PHE A 222 -2.79 -3.16 -27.38
CA PHE A 222 -3.15 -4.22 -28.32
C PHE A 222 -4.06 -5.27 -27.69
N GLY A 223 -3.86 -5.59 -26.41
CA GLY A 223 -4.82 -6.38 -25.63
C GLY A 223 -6.20 -5.73 -25.58
N GLY A 224 -6.24 -4.43 -25.27
CA GLY A 224 -7.49 -3.65 -25.32
C GLY A 224 -8.14 -3.63 -26.70
N ALA A 225 -7.35 -3.42 -27.76
CA ALA A 225 -7.85 -3.43 -29.14
C ALA A 225 -8.35 -4.81 -29.58
N ALA A 226 -7.66 -5.89 -29.19
CA ALA A 226 -8.09 -7.27 -29.46
C ALA A 226 -9.45 -7.54 -28.81
N ILE A 227 -9.65 -7.12 -27.55
CA ILE A 227 -10.94 -7.24 -26.86
C ILE A 227 -12.05 -6.50 -27.60
N LEU A 228 -11.78 -5.27 -28.06
CA LEU A 228 -12.76 -4.49 -28.82
C LEU A 228 -13.10 -5.16 -30.16
N LEU A 229 -12.11 -5.70 -30.87
CA LEU A 229 -12.32 -6.41 -32.13
C LEU A 229 -13.11 -7.71 -31.94
N LEU A 230 -12.84 -8.47 -30.87
CA LEU A 230 -13.57 -9.70 -30.52
C LEU A 230 -15.02 -9.42 -30.05
N LYS A 231 -15.30 -8.22 -29.52
CA LYS A 231 -16.65 -7.81 -29.11
C LYS A 231 -17.53 -7.38 -30.28
N ILE A 232 -16.97 -7.01 -31.42
CA ILE A 232 -17.74 -6.56 -32.60
C ILE A 232 -18.08 -7.79 -33.48
N LYS A 233 -19.29 -8.33 -33.32
CA LYS A 233 -19.87 -9.26 -34.32
C LYS A 233 -20.15 -8.51 -35.64
N PRO A 234 -20.14 -9.20 -36.80
CA PRO A 234 -20.38 -8.57 -38.10
C PRO A 234 -21.80 -8.00 -38.15
N ARG A 235 -21.95 -6.81 -38.74
CA ARG A 235 -23.24 -6.26 -39.15
C ARG A 235 -23.91 -7.28 -40.08
N SER A 236 -24.87 -8.06 -39.59
CA SER A 236 -25.87 -8.67 -40.46
C SER A 236 -26.76 -7.53 -40.96
N ARG A 237 -26.63 -7.21 -42.24
CA ARG A 237 -27.70 -6.59 -43.01
C ARG A 237 -28.85 -7.60 -43.01
N GLU A 238 -29.88 -7.37 -42.22
CA GLU A 238 -31.27 -7.76 -42.49
C GLU A 238 -32.16 -7.49 -41.27
N GLY A 239 -33.35 -6.97 -41.53
CA GLY A 239 -34.53 -7.27 -40.72
C GLY A 239 -34.73 -6.45 -39.45
N MET A 240 -35.44 -5.35 -39.60
CA MET A 240 -36.03 -4.57 -38.52
C MET A 240 -37.18 -5.33 -37.85
N SER A 241 -36.97 -5.94 -36.68
CA SER A 241 -37.96 -6.03 -35.58
C SER A 241 -37.43 -6.86 -34.40
N SER A 242 -36.78 -6.20 -33.44
CA SER A 242 -37.02 -6.46 -32.01
C SER A 242 -36.25 -5.43 -31.18
N ARG A 243 -37.00 -4.55 -30.50
CA ARG A 243 -36.50 -3.75 -29.39
C ARG A 243 -36.16 -4.71 -28.24
N ARG A 244 -35.00 -5.35 -28.29
CA ARG A 244 -34.29 -5.80 -27.08
C ARG A 244 -33.17 -4.81 -26.83
N HIS A 245 -33.40 -3.97 -25.83
CA HIS A 245 -32.37 -3.15 -25.21
C HIS A 245 -31.12 -4.00 -25.01
N SER A 246 -30.04 -3.60 -25.67
CA SER A 246 -28.72 -4.20 -25.57
C SER A 246 -28.24 -4.12 -24.13
N SER A 247 -28.36 -5.23 -23.39
CA SER A 247 -27.68 -5.40 -22.12
C SER A 247 -26.17 -5.43 -22.40
N LEU A 248 -25.50 -4.35 -21.98
CA LEU A 248 -24.08 -4.09 -22.12
C LEU A 248 -23.19 -5.03 -21.26
N VAL A 249 -23.69 -6.20 -20.86
CA VAL A 249 -23.09 -7.05 -19.83
C VAL A 249 -22.78 -8.43 -20.42
N THR A 250 -21.49 -8.73 -20.46
CA THR A 250 -20.86 -10.06 -20.50
C THR A 250 -21.08 -10.95 -21.73
N ARG A 251 -20.50 -10.57 -22.87
CA ARG A 251 -19.75 -11.55 -23.69
C ARG A 251 -18.27 -11.43 -23.34
N HIS A 252 -17.86 -12.03 -22.23
CA HIS A 252 -16.44 -12.37 -22.07
C HIS A 252 -16.22 -13.60 -22.94
N SER A 253 -15.53 -13.44 -24.07
CA SER A 253 -15.08 -14.61 -24.84
C SER A 253 -14.28 -15.52 -23.89
N PRO A 254 -14.31 -16.86 -24.03
CA PRO A 254 -13.46 -17.77 -23.25
C PRO A 254 -11.99 -17.30 -23.21
N MET A 255 -11.52 -16.72 -24.31
CA MET A 255 -10.21 -16.08 -24.44
C MET A 255 -9.94 -14.93 -23.46
N PHE A 256 -10.95 -14.18 -23.04
CA PHE A 256 -10.82 -13.09 -22.06
C PHE A 256 -10.65 -13.64 -20.65
N ILE A 257 -11.41 -14.68 -20.30
CA ILE A 257 -11.27 -15.38 -19.02
C ILE A 257 -9.89 -16.03 -18.97
N VAL A 258 -9.48 -16.77 -20.01
CA VAL A 258 -8.15 -17.39 -20.10
C VAL A 258 -7.04 -16.34 -20.00
N HIS A 259 -7.13 -15.21 -20.70
CA HIS A 259 -6.12 -14.15 -20.64
C HIS A 259 -5.98 -13.58 -19.22
N TRP A 260 -7.09 -13.20 -18.58
CA TRP A 260 -7.03 -12.66 -17.20
C TRP A 260 -6.61 -13.71 -16.18
N THR A 261 -7.02 -14.96 -16.33
CA THR A 261 -6.54 -16.06 -15.49
C THR A 261 -5.02 -16.21 -15.62
N LEU A 262 -4.47 -16.13 -16.83
CA LEU A 262 -3.03 -16.21 -17.05
C LEU A 262 -2.28 -14.97 -16.54
N VAL A 263 -2.86 -13.78 -16.66
CA VAL A 263 -2.28 -12.54 -16.09
C VAL A 263 -2.24 -12.64 -14.56
N ILE A 264 -3.35 -13.07 -13.93
CA ILE A 264 -3.42 -13.30 -12.49
C ILE A 264 -2.42 -14.38 -12.08
N ALA A 265 -2.36 -15.50 -12.80
CA ALA A 265 -1.40 -16.56 -12.53
C ALA A 265 0.05 -16.09 -12.68
N SER A 266 0.37 -15.25 -13.68
CA SER A 266 1.70 -14.66 -13.87
C SER A 266 2.05 -13.70 -12.73
N ALA A 267 1.10 -12.86 -12.31
CA ALA A 267 1.28 -11.95 -11.18
C ALA A 267 1.45 -12.71 -9.85
N LEU A 268 0.66 -13.77 -9.64
CA LEU A 268 0.78 -14.68 -8.50
C LEU A 268 2.12 -15.41 -8.53
N TYR A 269 2.57 -15.88 -9.68
CA TYR A 269 3.87 -16.54 -9.84
C TYR A 269 5.02 -15.58 -9.49
N GLY A 270 5.02 -14.36 -10.02
CA GLY A 270 6.02 -13.34 -9.67
C GLY A 270 6.00 -12.99 -8.18
N SER A 271 4.81 -12.86 -7.60
CA SER A 271 4.64 -12.61 -6.17
C SER A 271 5.14 -13.78 -5.32
N LEU A 272 4.80 -15.01 -5.69
CA LEU A 272 5.24 -16.22 -5.00
C LEU A 272 6.75 -16.42 -5.09
N LEU A 273 7.36 -16.16 -6.24
CA LEU A 273 8.82 -16.15 -6.39
C LEU A 273 9.46 -15.14 -5.44
N SER A 274 8.92 -13.92 -5.34
CA SER A 274 9.48 -12.90 -4.44
C SER A 274 9.40 -13.28 -2.96
N VAL A 275 8.44 -14.13 -2.58
CA VAL A 275 8.28 -14.63 -1.21
C VAL A 275 9.15 -15.87 -0.96
N THR A 276 9.19 -16.80 -1.91
CA THR A 276 9.90 -18.09 -1.75
C THR A 276 11.41 -17.99 -2.03
N LYS A 277 11.81 -17.03 -2.85
CA LYS A 277 13.20 -16.72 -3.21
C LYS A 277 13.40 -15.21 -3.19
N PRO A 278 13.42 -14.59 -2.00
CA PRO A 278 13.58 -13.15 -1.89
C PRO A 278 14.89 -12.71 -2.53
N ALA A 279 14.82 -11.64 -3.34
CA ALA A 279 15.98 -11.09 -4.03
C ALA A 279 16.88 -10.25 -3.10
N GLN A 280 16.39 -9.95 -1.90
CA GLN A 280 17.06 -9.15 -0.87
C GLN A 280 17.01 -9.92 0.45
N PRO A 281 18.02 -9.78 1.32
CA PRO A 281 18.00 -10.36 2.66
C PRO A 281 16.87 -9.77 3.51
N PRO A 282 16.44 -10.46 4.58
CA PRO A 282 15.47 -9.93 5.53
C PRO A 282 15.86 -8.56 6.06
N ALA A 283 14.86 -7.72 6.33
CA ALA A 283 15.09 -6.43 6.92
C ALA A 283 15.72 -6.58 8.31
N VAL A 284 16.74 -5.78 8.62
CA VAL A 284 17.41 -5.77 9.92
C VAL A 284 17.32 -4.39 10.56
N ASP A 285 17.32 -4.33 11.89
CA ASP A 285 17.42 -3.06 12.62
C ASP A 285 18.82 -2.44 12.44
N LEU A 286 18.85 -1.31 11.72
CA LEU A 286 20.07 -0.56 11.43
C LEU A 286 20.44 0.44 12.53
N LEU A 287 19.52 0.72 13.46
CA LEU A 287 19.73 1.77 14.46
C LEU A 287 20.89 1.42 15.42
N PRO A 288 20.99 0.20 15.99
CA PRO A 288 22.13 -0.16 16.84
C PRO A 288 23.48 -0.06 16.13
N VAL A 289 23.51 -0.37 14.83
CA VAL A 289 24.72 -0.26 13.99
C VAL A 289 25.10 1.21 13.80
N ALA A 290 24.13 2.07 13.51
CA ALA A 290 24.35 3.50 13.35
C ALA A 290 24.79 4.17 14.66
N GLU A 291 24.17 3.80 15.78
CA GLU A 291 24.53 4.27 17.13
C GLU A 291 25.95 3.86 17.51
N PHE A 292 26.33 2.60 17.27
CA PHE A 292 27.69 2.14 17.49
C PHE A 292 28.72 2.92 16.67
N LEU A 293 28.41 3.21 15.40
CA LEU A 293 29.30 4.00 14.54
C LEU A 293 29.41 5.45 15.01
N ALA A 294 28.36 6.02 15.59
CA ALA A 294 28.36 7.37 16.17
C ALA A 294 29.00 7.43 17.56
N GLU A 295 29.20 6.30 18.23
CA GLU A 295 29.73 6.23 19.58
C GLU A 295 31.24 6.54 19.64
N GLY A 296 31.60 7.48 20.51
CA GLY A 296 33.00 7.83 20.79
C GLY A 296 33.74 8.33 19.54
N ALA A 297 34.69 7.54 19.06
CA ALA A 297 35.52 7.87 17.89
C ALA A 297 35.37 6.84 16.76
N ASN A 298 34.32 6.00 16.79
CA ASN A 298 34.18 4.88 15.86
C ASN A 298 34.03 5.32 14.39
N ASP A 299 33.49 6.51 14.16
CA ASP A 299 33.33 7.15 12.85
C ASP A 299 34.63 7.65 12.21
N GLN A 300 35.75 7.66 12.95
CA GLN A 300 37.08 7.96 12.42
C GLN A 300 37.60 6.85 11.50
N TRP A 301 37.03 5.65 11.57
CA TRP A 301 37.34 4.53 10.68
C TRP A 301 36.20 4.26 9.71
N ARG A 302 36.52 3.57 8.61
CA ARG A 302 35.50 3.11 7.68
C ARG A 302 34.88 1.80 8.13
N TYR A 303 33.65 1.58 7.65
CA TYR A 303 32.95 0.31 7.80
C TYR A 303 32.69 -0.36 6.45
N LEU A 304 32.40 -1.66 6.50
CA LEU A 304 31.84 -2.46 5.41
C LEU A 304 30.61 -3.21 5.92
N THR A 305 29.67 -3.47 5.02
CA THR A 305 28.55 -4.39 5.26
C THR A 305 28.70 -5.63 4.38
N LEU A 306 28.31 -6.78 4.91
CA LEU A 306 28.27 -8.06 4.19
C LEU A 306 26.92 -8.75 4.46
N GLY A 307 26.11 -8.95 3.41
CA GLY A 307 24.80 -9.59 3.51
C GLY A 307 23.63 -8.67 3.88
N PHE A 308 23.74 -7.36 3.68
CA PHE A 308 22.66 -6.40 3.97
C PHE A 308 21.76 -6.12 2.76
N GLY A 309 22.23 -6.40 1.54
CA GLY A 309 21.55 -6.05 0.30
C GLY A 309 21.37 -4.55 0.16
N ASP A 310 20.19 -4.13 -0.31
CA ASP A 310 19.84 -2.71 -0.51
C ASP A 310 19.85 -1.89 0.79
N GLN A 311 19.77 -2.56 1.95
CA GLN A 311 19.79 -1.92 3.27
C GLN A 311 21.14 -1.26 3.59
N ALA A 312 22.23 -1.70 2.96
CA ALA A 312 23.54 -1.07 3.07
C ALA A 312 23.51 0.41 2.66
N ALA A 313 22.71 0.75 1.63
CA ALA A 313 22.50 2.13 1.20
C ALA A 313 21.75 2.95 2.26
N ARG A 314 20.77 2.34 2.94
CA ARG A 314 20.02 2.98 4.02
C ARG A 314 20.93 3.27 5.22
N LEU A 315 21.79 2.33 5.62
CA LEU A 315 22.74 2.55 6.71
C LEU A 315 23.66 3.74 6.42
N ALA A 316 24.13 3.90 5.18
CA ALA A 316 24.98 5.04 4.78
C ALA A 316 24.28 6.42 4.91
N THR A 317 22.94 6.45 4.99
CA THR A 317 22.17 7.68 5.27
C THR A 317 22.01 7.98 6.75
N LEU A 318 22.19 6.98 7.62
CA LEU A 318 22.00 7.08 9.07
C LEU A 318 23.29 7.39 9.82
N THR A 319 24.46 7.34 9.17
CA THR A 319 25.77 7.54 9.81
C THR A 319 26.66 8.55 9.07
N THR A 320 27.59 9.14 9.82
CA THR A 320 28.69 9.97 9.32
C THR A 320 29.91 9.15 8.93
N ALA A 321 30.04 7.92 9.45
CA ALA A 321 31.14 7.02 9.13
C ALA A 321 31.18 6.71 7.62
N GLY A 322 32.38 6.66 7.04
CA GLY A 322 32.55 6.36 5.61
C GLY A 322 32.54 4.86 5.32
N THR A 323 32.14 4.48 4.10
CA THR A 323 32.32 3.12 3.55
C THR A 323 33.06 3.20 2.21
N PRO A 324 34.00 2.27 1.91
CA PRO A 324 34.71 2.25 0.63
C PRO A 324 33.88 1.68 -0.52
N ASP A 325 32.78 0.97 -0.23
CA ASP A 325 31.85 0.44 -1.23
C ASP A 325 30.41 0.92 -0.98
N GLY A 326 29.59 0.97 -2.03
CA GLY A 326 28.22 1.47 -1.95
C GLY A 326 27.31 0.98 -3.08
N ALA A 327 26.01 1.25 -2.94
CA ALA A 327 24.98 0.73 -3.84
C ALA A 327 24.99 1.36 -5.25
N TYR A 328 25.69 2.48 -5.46
CA TYR A 328 25.86 3.06 -6.79
C TYR A 328 27.22 2.69 -7.39
N HIS A 329 27.31 1.44 -7.88
CA HIS A 329 28.59 0.84 -8.27
C HIS A 329 29.30 1.56 -9.43
N THR A 330 28.56 2.28 -10.29
CA THR A 330 29.14 3.11 -11.36
C THR A 330 29.94 4.31 -10.82
N ALA A 331 29.68 4.75 -9.59
CA ALA A 331 30.38 5.86 -8.95
C ALA A 331 31.58 5.44 -8.10
N ARG A 332 32.02 4.18 -8.19
CA ARG A 332 33.22 3.73 -7.49
C ARG A 332 34.47 4.39 -8.02
N GLU A 333 35.24 4.98 -7.13
CA GLU A 333 36.53 5.59 -7.50
C GLU A 333 37.70 4.61 -7.33
N LEU A 334 37.60 3.69 -6.37
CA LEU A 334 38.65 2.73 -6.02
C LEU A 334 39.00 1.80 -7.20
N PRO A 335 40.26 1.81 -7.68
CA PRO A 335 40.67 1.00 -8.84
C PRO A 335 40.42 -0.50 -8.67
N ALA A 336 40.67 -1.04 -7.47
CA ALA A 336 40.44 -2.45 -7.18
C ALA A 336 38.97 -2.86 -7.36
N LEU A 337 38.03 -2.04 -6.87
CA LEU A 337 36.60 -2.32 -7.04
C LEU A 337 36.15 -2.17 -8.50
N ARG A 338 36.69 -1.20 -9.23
CA ARG A 338 36.38 -1.01 -10.66
C ARG A 338 36.92 -2.14 -11.54
N ALA A 339 38.07 -2.71 -11.22
CA ALA A 339 38.65 -3.82 -11.97
C ALA A 339 37.93 -5.16 -11.70
N SER A 340 37.17 -5.26 -10.60
CA SER A 340 36.64 -6.52 -10.07
C SER A 340 35.53 -7.18 -10.89
N GLY A 341 34.73 -6.39 -11.61
CA GLY A 341 33.49 -6.88 -12.25
C GLY A 341 32.37 -7.25 -11.27
N LEU A 342 32.54 -6.98 -9.97
CA LEU A 342 31.54 -7.28 -8.94
C LEU A 342 30.52 -6.15 -8.81
N ALA A 343 29.25 -6.50 -8.57
CA ALA A 343 28.23 -5.47 -8.31
C ALA A 343 28.46 -4.80 -6.96
N GLN A 344 28.41 -5.53 -5.84
CA GLN A 344 28.68 -5.03 -4.49
C GLN A 344 29.39 -6.10 -3.66
N LEU A 345 30.39 -5.72 -2.85
CA LEU A 345 31.03 -6.63 -1.91
C LEU A 345 30.00 -7.24 -0.95
N ASP A 346 29.02 -6.44 -0.56
CA ASP A 346 27.95 -6.84 0.34
C ASP A 346 27.12 -8.02 -0.19
N THR A 347 26.90 -8.08 -1.50
CA THR A 347 25.98 -9.04 -2.13
C THR A 347 26.67 -10.23 -2.80
N VAL A 348 28.01 -10.34 -2.73
CA VAL A 348 28.75 -11.39 -3.47
C VAL A 348 28.35 -12.80 -3.08
N VAL A 349 27.83 -13.00 -1.86
CA VAL A 349 27.31 -14.29 -1.40
C VAL A 349 26.20 -14.84 -2.30
N TRP A 350 25.44 -13.98 -2.98
CA TRP A 350 24.39 -14.35 -3.92
C TRP A 350 24.83 -14.31 -5.39
N GLN A 351 26.11 -14.06 -5.67
CA GLN A 351 26.65 -13.97 -7.03
C GLN A 351 27.48 -15.20 -7.39
N PRO A 352 27.68 -15.47 -8.70
CA PRO A 352 28.65 -16.47 -9.15
C PRO A 352 30.05 -16.18 -8.56
N GLY A 353 30.64 -17.16 -7.87
CA GLY A 353 31.89 -17.01 -7.11
C GLY A 353 31.71 -16.88 -5.59
N GLY A 354 30.50 -16.59 -5.11
CA GLY A 354 30.14 -16.60 -3.69
C GLY A 354 30.98 -15.65 -2.83
N VAL A 355 31.09 -15.97 -1.54
CA VAL A 355 31.83 -15.16 -0.56
C VAL A 355 33.31 -14.99 -0.92
N ASP A 356 33.92 -15.96 -1.61
CA ASP A 356 35.34 -15.93 -1.99
C ASP A 356 35.69 -14.76 -2.91
N ALA A 357 34.72 -14.22 -3.66
CA ALA A 357 34.93 -13.01 -4.46
C ALA A 357 35.31 -11.78 -3.60
N ALA A 358 34.93 -11.75 -2.32
CA ALA A 358 35.30 -10.67 -1.40
C ALA A 358 36.71 -10.82 -0.80
N ARG A 359 37.35 -11.98 -0.93
CA ARG A 359 38.66 -12.32 -0.33
C ARG A 359 39.78 -11.29 -0.57
N PRO A 360 40.09 -10.88 -1.82
CA PRO A 360 41.18 -9.93 -2.04
C PRO A 360 40.88 -8.56 -1.40
N PHE A 361 39.61 -8.20 -1.30
CA PHE A 361 39.16 -6.95 -0.68
C PHE A 361 39.24 -7.02 0.84
N LEU A 362 38.76 -8.11 1.47
CA LEU A 362 38.82 -8.27 2.92
C LEU A 362 40.24 -8.44 3.45
N THR A 363 41.17 -8.93 2.62
CA THR A 363 42.59 -9.05 2.96
C THR A 363 43.26 -7.67 3.07
N THR A 364 42.90 -6.73 2.20
CA THR A 364 43.56 -5.42 2.06
C THR A 364 42.78 -4.26 2.66
N ALA A 365 41.48 -4.41 2.92
CA ALA A 365 40.57 -3.34 3.33
C ALA A 365 41.05 -2.52 4.54
N ALA A 366 41.68 -3.17 5.51
CA ALA A 366 42.22 -2.52 6.69
C ALA A 366 43.43 -1.63 6.39
N ALA A 367 44.37 -2.14 5.58
CA ALA A 367 45.60 -1.41 5.24
C ALA A 367 45.35 -0.31 4.20
N ASP A 368 44.55 -0.62 3.17
CA ASP A 368 44.44 0.23 1.98
C ASP A 368 43.28 1.22 2.08
N TRP A 369 42.21 0.89 2.81
CA TRP A 369 40.97 1.69 2.84
C TRP A 369 40.57 2.17 4.23
N SER A 370 41.40 1.95 5.26
CA SER A 370 41.11 2.30 6.65
C SER A 370 39.81 1.69 7.19
N VAL A 371 39.44 0.50 6.71
CA VAL A 371 38.27 -0.23 7.23
C VAL A 371 38.63 -0.91 8.53
N ARG A 372 37.94 -0.56 9.60
CA ARG A 372 38.10 -1.20 10.91
C ARG A 372 36.93 -2.09 11.28
N TRP A 373 35.74 -1.76 10.80
CA TRP A 373 34.48 -2.38 11.18
C TRP A 373 33.87 -3.12 9.99
N VAL A 374 33.44 -4.36 10.20
CA VAL A 374 32.67 -5.13 9.23
C VAL A 374 31.41 -5.62 9.93
N PHE A 375 30.25 -5.28 9.39
CA PHE A 375 28.96 -5.76 9.88
C PHE A 375 28.47 -6.88 8.96
N VAL A 376 28.11 -8.02 9.53
CA VAL A 376 27.77 -9.24 8.79
C VAL A 376 26.37 -9.70 9.14
N ASN A 377 25.55 -9.92 8.11
CA ASN A 377 24.19 -10.44 8.23
C ASN A 377 24.01 -11.78 7.47
N HIS A 378 25.12 -12.45 7.15
CA HIS A 378 25.08 -13.75 6.49
C HIS A 378 26.26 -14.63 6.95
N HIS A 379 25.94 -15.76 7.59
CA HIS A 379 26.91 -16.69 8.20
C HIS A 379 27.99 -17.19 7.23
N GLY A 380 27.69 -17.27 5.93
CA GLY A 380 28.66 -17.67 4.90
C GLY A 380 29.96 -16.84 4.85
N TYR A 381 29.98 -15.62 5.39
CA TYR A 381 31.19 -14.78 5.42
C TYR A 381 32.15 -15.09 6.58
N GLU A 382 31.69 -15.79 7.63
CA GLU A 382 32.50 -16.05 8.83
C GLU A 382 33.83 -16.76 8.53
N PRO A 383 33.88 -17.86 7.74
CA PRO A 383 35.13 -18.56 7.47
C PRO A 383 36.15 -17.65 6.79
N LEU A 384 35.69 -16.84 5.83
CA LEU A 384 36.53 -15.91 5.08
C LEU A 384 37.07 -14.78 5.96
N LEU A 385 36.25 -14.25 6.87
CA LEU A 385 36.67 -13.21 7.81
C LEU A 385 37.74 -13.71 8.76
N ARG A 386 37.59 -14.92 9.31
CA ARG A 386 38.61 -15.56 10.15
C ARG A 386 39.90 -15.78 9.38
N GLU A 387 39.82 -16.29 8.16
CA GLU A 387 40.98 -16.56 7.30
C GLU A 387 41.74 -15.28 6.92
N THR A 388 41.01 -14.21 6.60
CA THR A 388 41.59 -12.89 6.31
C THR A 388 41.96 -12.10 7.58
N GLY A 389 41.86 -12.72 8.76
CA GLY A 389 42.36 -12.22 10.04
C GLY A 389 41.50 -11.15 10.71
N TRP A 390 40.19 -11.16 10.50
CA TRP A 390 39.21 -10.36 11.24
C TRP A 390 38.80 -11.08 12.53
N ARG A 391 38.43 -10.32 13.57
CA ARG A 391 38.04 -10.86 14.88
C ARG A 391 36.59 -10.48 15.19
N PHE A 392 35.80 -11.47 15.57
CA PHE A 392 34.46 -11.26 16.09
C PHE A 392 34.49 -10.42 17.38
N VAL A 393 33.53 -9.51 17.53
CA VAL A 393 33.39 -8.64 18.70
C VAL A 393 32.08 -8.93 19.44
N GLN A 394 30.94 -8.73 18.79
CA GLN A 394 29.61 -8.87 19.38
C GLN A 394 28.52 -9.04 18.31
N ILE A 395 27.29 -9.28 18.73
CA ILE A 395 26.10 -9.32 17.88
C ILE A 395 25.16 -8.17 18.26
N PHE A 396 24.60 -7.49 17.25
CA PHE A 396 23.55 -6.49 17.41
C PHE A 396 22.18 -7.04 17.02
N GLY A 397 21.14 -6.61 17.74
CA GLY A 397 19.73 -6.74 17.33
C GLY A 397 19.39 -8.10 16.73
N ASP A 398 18.93 -8.07 15.47
CA ASP A 398 18.44 -9.22 14.68
C ASP A 398 19.52 -10.24 14.25
N GLY A 399 20.68 -10.28 14.90
CA GLY A 399 21.76 -11.23 14.59
C GLY A 399 22.89 -10.67 13.73
N ILE A 400 23.04 -9.33 13.66
CA ILE A 400 24.12 -8.68 12.92
C ILE A 400 25.44 -8.85 13.68
N GLU A 401 26.41 -9.54 13.10
CA GLU A 401 27.73 -9.72 13.73
C GLU A 401 28.66 -8.54 13.45
N LEU A 402 29.34 -8.07 14.49
CA LEU A 402 30.42 -7.10 14.40
C LEU A 402 31.77 -7.79 14.35
N TRP A 403 32.53 -7.50 13.30
CA TRP A 403 33.90 -7.95 13.12
C TRP A 403 34.85 -6.76 13.06
N ARG A 404 36.03 -6.93 13.68
CA ARG A 404 37.04 -5.88 13.80
C ARG A 404 38.39 -6.33 13.28
N LYS A 405 39.12 -5.39 12.68
CA LYS A 405 40.56 -5.51 12.45
C LYS A 405 41.35 -4.66 13.47
N ASP A 406 42.38 -5.25 14.06
CA ASP A 406 43.27 -4.55 14.97
C ASP A 406 44.35 -3.78 14.17
N ARG A 407 44.88 -2.68 14.74
CA ARG A 407 45.95 -1.84 14.15
C ARG A 407 45.60 -1.22 12.79
N VAL A 408 44.46 -0.53 12.72
CA VAL A 408 44.01 0.24 11.54
C VAL A 408 44.18 1.73 11.77
N TRP A 409 44.82 2.44 10.84
CA TRP A 409 44.94 3.89 10.90
C TRP A 409 43.58 4.56 10.58
N PRO A 410 43.15 5.55 11.38
CA PRO A 410 41.91 6.28 11.09
C PRO A 410 42.02 7.04 9.77
N VAL A 411 40.86 7.37 9.19
CA VAL A 411 40.77 8.17 7.98
C VAL A 411 41.30 9.57 8.29
N ALA A 412 42.14 10.11 7.38
CA ALA A 412 42.64 11.48 7.54
C ALA A 412 41.48 12.49 7.67
N PRO A 413 41.52 13.45 8.62
CA PRO A 413 40.37 14.32 8.96
C PRO A 413 39.73 15.05 7.77
N TRP A 414 40.52 15.48 6.78
CA TRP A 414 40.03 16.17 5.59
C TRP A 414 39.27 15.25 4.60
N ARG A 415 39.42 13.91 4.72
CA ARG A 415 38.65 12.90 3.96
C ARG A 415 37.35 12.49 4.65
N LEU A 416 37.14 12.90 5.91
CA LEU A 416 35.89 12.68 6.66
C LEU A 416 34.85 13.78 6.42
N VAL A 417 35.27 14.94 5.92
CA VAL A 417 34.36 16.05 5.62
C VAL A 417 33.50 15.66 4.42
N LYS A 418 32.24 15.29 4.65
CA LYS A 418 31.19 15.41 3.62
C LYS A 418 31.22 16.88 3.20
N SER A 419 31.72 17.17 2.01
CA SER A 419 31.66 18.52 1.44
C SER A 419 30.21 19.01 1.59
N GLY A 420 30.02 20.21 2.15
CA GLY A 420 28.70 20.83 2.27
C GLY A 420 27.95 20.82 0.93
N PRO A 421 26.63 21.00 0.93
CA PRO A 421 25.83 20.81 -0.28
C PRO A 421 26.33 21.74 -1.39
N THR A 422 26.98 21.15 -2.41
CA THR A 422 27.44 21.89 -3.59
C THR A 422 26.23 22.44 -4.34
N PRO A 423 26.38 23.50 -5.14
CA PRO A 423 25.29 23.97 -6.00
C PRO A 423 24.69 22.84 -6.87
N ALA A 424 25.55 21.92 -7.34
CA ALA A 424 25.15 20.73 -8.08
C ALA A 424 24.28 19.77 -7.22
N ALA A 425 24.65 19.53 -5.96
CA ALA A 425 23.87 18.70 -5.05
C ALA A 425 22.50 19.32 -4.70
N GLN A 426 22.46 20.64 -4.45
CA GLN A 426 21.21 21.37 -4.22
C GLN A 426 20.30 21.32 -5.46
N TRP A 427 20.87 21.54 -6.64
CA TRP A 427 20.14 21.46 -7.90
C TRP A 427 19.56 20.07 -8.13
N TRP A 428 20.34 19.02 -7.87
CA TRP A 428 19.89 17.63 -7.99
C TRP A 428 18.68 17.31 -7.09
N GLY A 429 18.63 17.90 -5.89
CA GLY A 429 17.48 17.77 -4.99
C GLY A 429 16.26 18.62 -5.39
N ILE A 430 16.48 19.83 -5.93
CA ILE A 430 15.42 20.81 -6.17
C ILE A 430 14.81 20.68 -7.56
N ALA A 431 15.63 20.59 -8.62
CA ALA A 431 15.16 20.71 -10.00
C ALA A 431 14.16 19.63 -10.43
N PRO A 432 14.34 18.33 -10.11
CA PRO A 432 13.33 17.31 -10.42
C PRO A 432 11.99 17.55 -9.72
N LEU A 433 12.02 17.99 -8.45
CA LEU A 433 10.83 18.28 -7.66
C LEU A 433 10.11 19.54 -8.17
N ALA A 434 10.86 20.58 -8.54
CA ALA A 434 10.33 21.78 -9.14
C ALA A 434 9.66 21.49 -10.49
N ALA A 435 10.29 20.66 -11.34
CA ALA A 435 9.70 20.21 -12.60
C ALA A 435 8.40 19.41 -12.39
N LEU A 436 8.37 18.55 -11.37
CA LEU A 436 7.16 17.82 -11.00
C LEU A 436 6.06 18.76 -10.49
N CYS A 437 6.38 19.69 -9.59
CA CYS A 437 5.45 20.69 -9.08
C CYS A 437 4.88 21.54 -10.21
N LEU A 438 5.74 22.01 -11.12
CA LEU A 438 5.32 22.76 -12.31
C LEU A 438 4.38 21.92 -13.19
N ALA A 439 4.70 20.64 -13.43
CA ALA A 439 3.83 19.75 -14.20
C ALA A 439 2.44 19.59 -13.56
N VAL A 440 2.37 19.47 -12.23
CA VAL A 440 1.12 19.37 -11.46
C VAL A 440 0.34 20.68 -11.52
N LEU A 441 0.98 21.82 -11.27
CA LEU A 441 0.37 23.15 -11.35
C LEU A 441 -0.17 23.43 -12.73
N LEU A 442 0.64 23.19 -13.77
CA LEU A 442 0.19 23.33 -15.14
C LEU A 442 -0.97 22.38 -15.43
N GLY A 443 -0.93 21.15 -14.90
CA GLY A 443 -1.99 20.14 -14.93
C GLY A 443 -3.31 20.60 -14.34
N ALA A 444 -3.25 21.34 -13.24
CA ALA A 444 -4.39 21.87 -12.51
C ALA A 444 -5.16 22.96 -13.28
N LEU A 445 -4.53 23.63 -14.23
CA LEU A 445 -5.15 24.66 -15.09
C LEU A 445 -6.19 24.11 -16.12
N SER A 446 -6.70 22.88 -15.95
CA SER A 446 -7.85 22.37 -16.71
C SER A 446 -8.87 21.74 -15.75
N ASP A 447 -9.77 22.57 -15.22
CA ASP A 447 -10.62 22.27 -14.06
C ASP A 447 -11.47 21.00 -14.22
N GLU A 448 -12.08 20.77 -15.37
CA GLU A 448 -13.09 19.71 -15.52
C GLU A 448 -12.49 18.29 -15.43
N LYS A 449 -11.31 18.09 -16.04
CA LYS A 449 -10.63 16.78 -15.99
C LYS A 449 -10.00 16.52 -14.63
N LEU A 450 -9.44 17.56 -14.00
CA LEU A 450 -8.86 17.42 -12.66
C LEU A 450 -9.96 17.15 -11.63
N ARG A 451 -11.10 17.82 -11.74
CA ARG A 451 -12.29 17.57 -10.91
C ARG A 451 -12.78 16.13 -11.05
N CYS A 452 -12.96 15.64 -12.28
CA CYS A 452 -13.35 14.24 -12.53
C CYS A 452 -12.33 13.24 -11.95
N ALA A 453 -11.03 13.53 -12.05
CA ALA A 453 -9.97 12.70 -11.50
C ALA A 453 -9.97 12.72 -9.97
N ALA A 454 -10.07 13.90 -9.34
CA ALA A 454 -10.17 14.06 -7.88
C ALA A 454 -11.39 13.31 -7.34
N ARG A 455 -12.55 13.43 -8.02
CA ARG A 455 -13.78 12.70 -7.68
C ARG A 455 -13.61 11.19 -7.68
N THR A 456 -13.04 10.70 -8.78
CA THR A 456 -12.75 9.27 -8.94
C THR A 456 -11.74 8.80 -7.88
N MET A 457 -10.75 9.63 -7.57
CA MET A 457 -9.69 9.31 -6.63
C MET A 457 -10.20 9.23 -5.19
N HIS A 458 -10.96 10.22 -4.69
CA HIS A 458 -11.49 10.12 -3.33
C HIS A 458 -12.49 8.95 -3.21
N THR A 459 -13.28 8.67 -4.24
CA THR A 459 -14.15 7.48 -4.26
C THR A 459 -13.33 6.18 -4.18
N PHE A 460 -12.25 6.08 -4.96
CA PHE A 460 -11.34 4.93 -4.94
C PHE A 460 -10.65 4.78 -3.58
N LEU A 461 -10.15 5.87 -3.00
CA LEU A 461 -9.49 5.90 -1.71
C LEU A 461 -10.44 5.51 -0.57
N PHE A 462 -11.71 5.88 -0.62
CA PHE A 462 -12.71 5.47 0.37
C PHE A 462 -12.90 3.95 0.37
N TYR A 463 -13.00 3.36 -0.82
CA TYR A 463 -13.08 1.90 -0.95
C TYR A 463 -11.77 1.21 -0.57
N GLY A 464 -10.63 1.81 -0.90
CA GLY A 464 -9.31 1.36 -0.45
C GLY A 464 -9.17 1.37 1.07
N LEU A 465 -9.72 2.37 1.76
CA LEU A 465 -9.69 2.50 3.22
C LEU A 465 -10.32 1.28 3.91
N ILE A 466 -11.45 0.77 3.40
CA ILE A 466 -12.13 -0.42 3.93
C ILE A 466 -11.21 -1.66 3.85
N LEU A 467 -10.43 -1.79 2.78
CA LEU A 467 -9.53 -2.93 2.58
C LEU A 467 -8.25 -2.82 3.40
N VAL A 468 -7.66 -1.62 3.49
CA VAL A 468 -6.36 -1.40 4.14
C VAL A 468 -6.47 -1.41 5.67
N LEU A 469 -7.61 -0.99 6.22
CA LEU A 469 -7.83 -0.84 7.67
C LEU A 469 -7.33 -2.04 8.51
N PRO A 470 -7.59 -3.30 8.14
CA PRO A 470 -7.27 -4.42 9.03
C PRO A 470 -5.84 -4.96 8.93
N PHE A 471 -5.00 -4.42 8.02
CA PHE A 471 -3.64 -4.94 7.83
C PHE A 471 -2.59 -4.28 8.74
N GLY A 472 -2.95 -3.24 9.50
CA GLY A 472 -2.12 -2.70 10.59
C GLY A 472 -0.70 -2.22 10.22
N TRP A 473 -0.37 -2.10 8.93
CA TRP A 473 0.89 -1.52 8.45
C TRP A 473 1.03 -0.10 8.99
N HIS A 474 2.15 0.20 9.64
CA HIS A 474 2.41 1.51 10.22
C HIS A 474 3.91 1.85 10.18
N GLN A 475 4.18 3.14 10.36
CA GLN A 475 5.52 3.68 10.58
C GLN A 475 5.55 4.35 11.95
N VAL A 476 6.68 4.21 12.65
CA VAL A 476 6.94 4.92 13.92
C VAL A 476 7.50 6.30 13.57
N VAL A 477 6.75 7.36 13.88
CA VAL A 477 7.13 8.75 13.58
C VAL A 477 7.91 9.37 14.74
N SER A 478 7.51 9.05 15.97
CA SER A 478 8.18 9.46 17.20
C SER A 478 8.11 8.33 18.20
N LEU A 479 9.20 8.08 18.92
CA LEU A 479 9.33 7.09 19.98
C LEU A 479 9.79 7.80 21.25
N ASN A 480 8.95 7.82 22.28
CA ASN A 480 9.37 8.29 23.60
C ASN A 480 10.30 7.24 24.26
N GLN A 481 11.34 7.69 24.97
CA GLN A 481 12.45 6.85 25.47
C GLN A 481 12.10 6.02 26.73
N SER A 482 10.88 6.15 27.27
CA SER A 482 10.44 5.39 28.46
C SER A 482 10.43 3.89 28.17
N SER A 483 11.52 3.18 28.50
CA SER A 483 11.72 1.73 28.25
C SER A 483 10.68 0.84 28.93
N SER A 484 9.92 1.43 29.85
CA SER A 484 9.04 0.78 30.81
C SER A 484 7.61 0.57 30.27
N VAL A 485 7.21 1.32 29.25
CA VAL A 485 5.88 1.28 28.59
C VAL A 485 5.98 0.57 27.24
N PHE A 486 4.98 -0.25 26.89
CA PHE A 486 4.93 -0.93 25.60
C PHE A 486 4.89 0.07 24.44
N PHE A 487 5.65 -0.19 23.36
CA PHE A 487 5.98 0.84 22.36
C PHE A 487 4.75 1.50 21.74
N THR A 488 3.64 0.78 21.55
CA THR A 488 2.41 1.33 20.94
C THR A 488 1.75 2.43 21.76
N TYR A 489 1.99 2.48 23.07
CA TYR A 489 1.41 3.48 23.97
C TYR A 489 2.34 4.67 24.21
N ARG A 490 3.61 4.57 23.80
CA ARG A 490 4.62 5.64 23.94
C ARG A 490 5.09 6.21 22.60
N SER A 491 4.47 5.80 21.49
CA SER A 491 4.88 6.15 20.13
C SER A 491 3.76 6.81 19.34
N VAL A 492 4.14 7.76 18.50
CA VAL A 492 3.26 8.27 17.44
C VAL A 492 3.36 7.33 16.24
N LEU A 493 2.33 6.52 16.04
CA LEU A 493 2.22 5.58 14.93
C LEU A 493 1.32 6.16 13.83
N VAL A 494 1.78 6.11 12.59
CA VAL A 494 0.96 6.47 11.41
C VAL A 494 0.72 5.21 10.59
N PHE A 495 -0.55 4.81 10.51
CA PHE A 495 -0.95 3.61 9.78
C PHE A 495 -1.16 3.91 8.29
N ALA A 496 -1.02 2.89 7.44
CA ALA A 496 -1.36 2.97 6.02
C ALA A 496 -2.84 3.40 5.80
N ALA A 497 -3.72 3.02 6.72
CA ALA A 497 -5.11 3.45 6.73
C ALA A 497 -5.24 4.97 7.00
N ASP A 498 -4.42 5.53 7.90
CA ASP A 498 -4.40 6.96 8.22
C ASP A 498 -3.94 7.78 7.00
N PHE A 499 -2.90 7.31 6.29
CA PHE A 499 -2.45 7.92 5.05
C PHE A 499 -3.50 7.86 3.94
N THR A 500 -4.21 6.73 3.84
CA THR A 500 -5.32 6.55 2.88
C THR A 500 -6.46 7.51 3.18
N LEU A 501 -6.81 7.68 4.47
CA LEU A 501 -7.82 8.63 4.92
C LEU A 501 -7.40 10.09 4.69
N LEU A 502 -6.15 10.44 4.99
CA LEU A 502 -5.64 11.79 4.71
C LEU A 502 -5.70 12.10 3.20
N SER A 503 -5.28 11.14 2.37
CA SER A 503 -5.34 11.26 0.91
C SER A 503 -6.78 11.38 0.41
N LEU A 504 -7.71 10.61 1.00
CA LEU A 504 -9.15 10.69 0.72
C LEU A 504 -9.65 12.11 0.93
N LEU A 505 -9.42 12.66 2.14
CA LEU A 505 -9.89 13.99 2.52
C LEU A 505 -9.23 15.09 1.68
N ALA A 506 -7.93 14.97 1.38
CA ALA A 506 -7.25 15.90 0.50
C ALA A 506 -7.87 15.92 -0.91
N MET A 507 -8.13 14.75 -1.51
CA MET A 507 -8.76 14.67 -2.83
C MET A 507 -10.21 15.18 -2.83
N TRP A 508 -10.95 14.93 -1.75
CA TRP A 508 -12.30 15.48 -1.55
C TRP A 508 -12.29 17.01 -1.44
N LEU A 509 -11.37 17.57 -0.67
CA LEU A 509 -11.20 19.03 -0.56
C LEU A 509 -10.76 19.65 -1.89
N ILE A 510 -9.91 18.97 -2.67
CA ILE A 510 -9.50 19.39 -4.01
C ILE A 510 -10.69 19.36 -4.97
N ASP A 511 -11.52 18.29 -4.99
CA ASP A 511 -12.74 18.25 -5.80
C ASP A 511 -13.67 19.43 -5.45
N GLY A 512 -13.86 19.68 -4.15
CA GLY A 512 -14.65 20.81 -3.66
C GLY A 512 -14.06 22.19 -4.02
N TRP A 513 -12.72 22.34 -4.00
CA TRP A 513 -12.03 23.57 -4.38
C TRP A 513 -12.17 23.85 -5.88
N LEU A 514 -11.90 22.85 -6.71
CA LEU A 514 -12.02 22.91 -8.17
C LEU A 514 -13.45 23.11 -8.64
N SER A 515 -14.43 22.76 -7.81
CA SER A 515 -15.85 22.94 -8.11
C SER A 515 -16.28 24.40 -8.24
N GLY A 516 -15.49 25.35 -7.71
CA GLY A 516 -15.66 26.79 -7.94
C GLY A 516 -16.88 27.43 -7.26
N ASP A 517 -17.71 26.66 -6.54
CA ASP A 517 -18.93 27.14 -5.90
C ASP A 517 -18.80 27.12 -4.35
N PRO A 518 -18.55 28.28 -3.70
CA PRO A 518 -18.52 28.41 -2.24
C PRO A 518 -19.89 28.18 -1.58
N LEU A 519 -20.99 28.37 -2.31
CA LEU A 519 -22.36 28.17 -1.84
C LEU A 519 -22.79 26.68 -1.94
N ALA A 520 -22.29 25.94 -2.93
CA ALA A 520 -22.41 24.47 -2.96
C ALA A 520 -21.67 23.83 -1.77
N ARG A 521 -20.49 24.34 -1.38
CA ARG A 521 -19.76 23.86 -0.18
C ARG A 521 -20.58 23.95 1.11
N ARG A 522 -21.41 24.98 1.26
CA ARG A 522 -22.32 25.13 2.43
C ARG A 522 -23.59 24.28 2.34
N ARG A 523 -23.99 23.83 1.14
CA ARG A 523 -25.17 22.98 0.92
C ARG A 523 -24.88 21.48 0.97
N HIS A 524 -23.62 21.04 0.87
CA HIS A 524 -23.25 19.62 0.78
C HIS A 524 -22.56 19.02 2.02
N VAL A 525 -21.96 19.81 2.92
CA VAL A 525 -21.41 19.26 4.17
C VAL A 525 -22.55 19.09 5.17
N GLY A 526 -23.24 17.95 5.08
CA GLY A 526 -24.23 17.56 6.07
C GLY A 526 -23.54 17.33 7.41
N TRP A 527 -24.11 17.84 8.50
CA TRP A 527 -23.69 17.46 9.86
C TRP A 527 -24.27 16.11 10.31
N GLY A 528 -24.88 15.36 9.37
CA GLY A 528 -25.77 14.24 9.69
C GLY A 528 -26.93 14.72 10.55
N ALA A 529 -27.35 13.89 11.50
CA ALA A 529 -28.16 14.40 12.61
C ALA A 529 -27.32 15.38 13.42
N THR A 530 -27.74 16.65 13.43
CA THR A 530 -27.00 17.77 14.06
C THR A 530 -26.56 17.46 15.50
N SER A 531 -27.35 16.69 16.25
CA SER A 531 -27.00 16.25 17.60
C SER A 531 -25.75 15.36 17.66
N VAL A 532 -25.57 14.44 16.71
CA VAL A 532 -24.40 13.54 16.66
C VAL A 532 -23.17 14.33 16.24
N GLY A 533 -23.29 15.17 15.21
CA GLY A 533 -22.19 16.02 14.76
C GLY A 533 -21.71 17.01 15.83
N LEU A 534 -22.63 17.67 16.54
CA LEU A 534 -22.30 18.59 17.63
C LEU A 534 -21.68 17.87 18.83
N ALA A 535 -22.19 16.71 19.21
CA ALA A 535 -21.61 15.92 20.31
C ALA A 535 -20.20 15.42 19.97
N GLY A 536 -19.97 14.98 18.72
CA GLY A 536 -18.64 14.63 18.23
C GLY A 536 -17.67 15.82 18.23
N ALA A 537 -18.13 17.00 17.81
CA ALA A 537 -17.33 18.23 17.90
C ALA A 537 -17.00 18.60 19.36
N GLY A 538 -17.96 18.44 20.29
CA GLY A 538 -17.73 18.61 21.72
C GLY A 538 -16.64 17.68 22.26
N LEU A 539 -16.62 16.42 21.83
CA LEU A 539 -15.58 15.46 22.22
C LEU A 539 -14.21 15.87 21.67
N LEU A 540 -14.14 16.34 20.43
CA LEU A 540 -12.91 16.84 19.83
C LEU A 540 -12.36 18.06 20.58
N ILE A 541 -13.24 18.99 20.97
CA ILE A 541 -12.88 20.16 21.79
C ILE A 541 -12.37 19.72 23.17
N ALA A 542 -13.05 18.77 23.83
CA ALA A 542 -12.62 18.26 25.13
C ALA A 542 -11.22 17.62 25.06
N VAL A 543 -10.92 16.85 24.01
CA VAL A 543 -9.58 16.33 23.77
C VAL A 543 -8.57 17.45 23.51
N ALA A 544 -8.93 18.48 22.74
CA ALA A 544 -8.05 19.63 22.53
C ALA A 544 -7.73 20.38 23.83
N LEU A 545 -8.70 20.47 24.74
CA LEU A 545 -8.53 21.09 26.06
C LEU A 545 -7.64 20.27 27.00
N SER A 546 -7.48 18.96 26.80
CA SER A 546 -6.58 18.14 27.61
C SER A 546 -5.11 18.23 27.19
N VAL A 547 -4.81 18.60 25.94
CA VAL A 547 -3.44 18.67 25.39
C VAL A 547 -2.48 19.53 26.23
N PRO A 548 -2.81 20.77 26.64
CA PRO A 548 -1.86 21.64 27.36
C PRO A 548 -1.45 21.13 28.74
N ARG A 549 -2.23 20.22 29.33
CA ARG A 549 -1.94 19.59 30.64
C ARG A 549 -1.62 18.11 30.53
N SER A 550 -1.35 17.64 29.31
CA SER A 550 -0.97 16.25 29.08
C SER A 550 0.41 15.95 29.64
N ILE A 551 0.57 14.74 30.18
CA ILE A 551 1.87 14.18 30.59
C ILE A 551 2.77 13.99 29.37
N ASP A 552 2.20 13.65 28.21
CA ASP A 552 2.90 13.61 26.94
C ASP A 552 2.11 14.43 25.89
N PRO A 553 2.43 15.74 25.75
CA PRO A 553 1.77 16.61 24.80
C PRO A 553 1.91 16.15 23.34
N THR A 554 2.96 15.40 23.01
CA THR A 554 3.20 14.90 21.65
C THR A 554 2.19 13.81 21.33
N LEU A 555 2.00 12.85 22.22
CA LEU A 555 1.00 11.79 22.08
C LEU A 555 -0.42 12.35 22.04
N SER A 556 -0.76 13.26 22.95
CA SER A 556 -2.10 13.86 22.97
C SER A 556 -2.39 14.74 21.75
N THR A 557 -1.38 15.44 21.22
CA THR A 557 -1.52 16.19 19.96
C THR A 557 -1.74 15.24 18.79
N ALA A 558 -0.97 14.15 18.70
CA ALA A 558 -1.16 13.14 17.66
C ALA A 558 -2.55 12.48 17.74
N PHE A 559 -3.03 12.21 18.97
CA PHE A 559 -4.37 11.69 19.23
C PHE A 559 -5.46 12.66 18.74
N LEU A 560 -5.33 13.96 19.05
CA LEU A 560 -6.23 15.02 18.61
C LEU A 560 -6.27 15.11 17.07
N LEU A 561 -5.10 15.13 16.42
CA LEU A 561 -5.00 15.17 14.96
C LEU A 561 -5.67 13.94 14.32
N HIS A 562 -5.48 12.76 14.91
CA HIS A 562 -6.15 11.56 14.43
C HIS A 562 -7.67 11.66 14.59
N LEU A 563 -8.20 12.10 15.73
CA LEU A 563 -9.64 12.33 15.90
C LEU A 563 -10.19 13.37 14.90
N ALA A 564 -9.43 14.42 14.58
CA ALA A 564 -9.81 15.39 13.57
C ALA A 564 -9.92 14.76 12.16
N LEU A 565 -9.01 13.83 11.81
CA LEU A 565 -9.09 13.04 10.57
C LEU A 565 -10.37 12.18 10.55
N LEU A 566 -10.71 11.54 11.68
CA LEU A 566 -11.92 10.73 11.79
C LEU A 566 -13.20 11.57 11.71
N ALA A 567 -13.21 12.78 12.28
CA ALA A 567 -14.29 13.74 12.08
C ALA A 567 -14.43 14.13 10.60
N GLY A 568 -13.30 14.29 9.89
CA GLY A 568 -13.28 14.45 8.44
C GLY A 568 -13.94 13.30 7.68
N LEU A 569 -13.69 12.04 8.07
CA LEU A 569 -14.35 10.87 7.48
C LEU A 569 -15.87 10.91 7.67
N TYR A 570 -16.32 11.29 8.86
CA TYR A 570 -17.74 11.46 9.14
C TYR A 570 -18.36 12.49 8.22
N LEU A 571 -17.78 13.70 8.15
CA LEU A 571 -18.26 14.78 7.27
C LEU A 571 -18.24 14.37 5.80
N TYR A 572 -17.20 13.66 5.35
CA TYR A 572 -17.12 13.11 4.00
C TYR A 572 -18.32 12.21 3.69
N LEU A 573 -18.65 11.24 4.53
CA LEU A 573 -19.80 10.33 4.34
C LEU A 573 -21.16 10.98 4.61
N GLN A 574 -21.19 12.13 5.28
CA GLN A 574 -22.39 12.99 5.36
C GLN A 574 -22.55 13.91 4.14
N SER A 575 -21.56 13.97 3.24
CA SER A 575 -21.65 14.69 1.97
C SER A 575 -21.86 13.73 0.81
N GLU A 576 -21.02 12.70 0.70
CA GLU A 576 -21.04 11.69 -0.36
C GLU A 576 -21.91 10.49 0.03
N THR A 577 -22.61 9.89 -0.93
CA THR A 577 -23.36 8.63 -0.71
C THR A 577 -22.56 7.44 -1.23
N PRO A 578 -22.20 6.47 -0.37
CA PRO A 578 -21.43 5.32 -0.80
C PRO A 578 -22.31 4.35 -1.61
N GLN A 579 -21.75 3.73 -2.65
CA GLN A 579 -22.43 2.61 -3.32
C GLN A 579 -22.43 1.37 -2.42
N TRP A 580 -23.57 1.09 -1.76
CA TRP A 580 -23.72 -0.02 -0.80
C TRP A 580 -23.33 -1.39 -1.35
N ARG A 581 -23.54 -1.64 -2.64
CA ARG A 581 -23.12 -2.89 -3.30
C ARG A 581 -21.61 -3.11 -3.26
N ILE A 582 -20.84 -2.04 -3.43
CA ILE A 582 -19.37 -2.09 -3.37
C ILE A 582 -18.94 -2.22 -1.91
N VAL A 583 -19.50 -1.42 -1.00
CA VAL A 583 -19.22 -1.52 0.45
C VAL A 583 -19.47 -2.94 0.95
N ALA A 584 -20.62 -3.53 0.62
CA ALA A 584 -20.95 -4.89 1.01
C ALA A 584 -19.96 -5.93 0.44
N ALA A 585 -19.56 -5.78 -0.83
CA ALA A 585 -18.58 -6.67 -1.45
C ALA A 585 -17.20 -6.59 -0.78
N LEU A 586 -16.75 -5.38 -0.42
CA LEU A 586 -15.47 -5.17 0.25
C LEU A 586 -15.48 -5.71 1.68
N LEU A 587 -16.56 -5.46 2.44
CA LEU A 587 -16.73 -6.03 3.79
C LEU A 587 -16.80 -7.56 3.76
N MET A 588 -17.47 -8.16 2.76
CA MET A 588 -17.47 -9.62 2.59
C MET A 588 -16.10 -10.17 2.22
N ALA A 589 -15.36 -9.50 1.32
CA ALA A 589 -14.01 -9.90 0.97
C ALA A 589 -13.11 -9.87 2.20
N GLN A 590 -13.22 -8.80 3.00
CA GLN A 590 -12.47 -8.68 4.24
C GLN A 590 -12.88 -9.73 5.27
N LEU A 591 -14.17 -10.04 5.40
CA LEU A 591 -14.66 -11.13 6.24
C LEU A 591 -14.00 -12.47 5.86
N GLY A 592 -13.96 -12.77 4.55
CA GLY A 592 -13.36 -14.00 4.03
C GLY A 592 -11.85 -14.07 4.30
N VAL A 593 -11.11 -12.99 4.08
CA VAL A 593 -9.66 -12.94 4.34
C VAL A 593 -9.37 -13.11 5.83
N GLN A 594 -10.00 -12.30 6.68
CA GLN A 594 -9.75 -12.31 8.13
C GLN A 594 -10.18 -13.64 8.78
N ALA A 595 -11.33 -14.19 8.37
CA ALA A 595 -11.78 -15.47 8.87
C ALA A 595 -10.85 -16.60 8.44
N THR A 596 -10.39 -16.60 7.19
CA THR A 596 -9.48 -17.64 6.67
C THR A 596 -8.14 -17.61 7.38
N LEU A 597 -7.53 -16.43 7.52
CA LEU A 597 -6.28 -16.27 8.27
C LEU A 597 -6.45 -16.73 9.72
N GLY A 598 -7.48 -16.23 10.42
CA GLY A 598 -7.74 -16.61 11.80
C GLY A 598 -7.98 -18.11 12.01
N LEU A 599 -8.64 -18.78 11.06
CA LEU A 599 -8.83 -20.23 11.08
C LEU A 599 -7.52 -20.99 10.88
N ILE A 600 -6.67 -20.56 9.94
CA ILE A 600 -5.35 -21.17 9.72
C ILE A 600 -4.48 -21.00 10.95
N GLU A 601 -4.45 -19.81 11.55
CA GLU A 601 -3.66 -19.52 12.76
C GLU A 601 -4.11 -20.37 13.95
N PHE A 602 -5.43 -20.47 14.14
CA PHE A 602 -6.02 -21.28 15.20
C PHE A 602 -5.77 -22.78 14.98
N ALA A 603 -5.81 -23.28 13.74
CA ALA A 603 -5.51 -24.67 13.45
C ALA A 603 -4.00 -24.98 13.57
N ALA A 604 -3.14 -24.09 13.09
CA ALA A 604 -1.69 -24.24 13.09
C ALA A 604 -1.04 -23.91 14.45
N GLN A 605 -1.80 -23.32 15.38
CA GLN A 605 -1.28 -22.78 16.64
C GLN A 605 -0.10 -21.83 16.42
N SER A 606 -0.15 -21.04 15.33
CA SER A 606 0.91 -20.10 14.97
C SER A 606 0.41 -18.98 14.08
N THR A 607 0.91 -17.75 14.29
CA THR A 607 0.68 -16.63 13.37
C THR A 607 1.67 -16.57 12.20
N ARG A 608 2.48 -17.60 11.96
CA ARG A 608 3.44 -17.62 10.83
C ARG A 608 2.79 -17.44 9.45
N VAL A 609 1.51 -17.76 9.29
CA VAL A 609 0.81 -17.60 8.00
C VAL A 609 0.80 -16.14 7.50
N ILE A 610 0.86 -15.15 8.39
CA ILE A 610 0.90 -13.73 8.05
C ILE A 610 2.33 -13.15 7.96
N GLU A 611 3.37 -13.93 8.27
CA GLU A 611 4.78 -13.50 8.19
C GLU A 611 5.15 -12.92 6.81
N PRO A 612 4.70 -13.48 5.66
CA PRO A 612 4.97 -12.90 4.34
C PRO A 612 4.38 -11.49 4.12
N LEU A 613 3.41 -11.06 4.94
CA LEU A 613 2.85 -9.71 4.88
C LEU A 613 3.76 -8.65 5.52
N HIS A 614 4.83 -9.06 6.21
CA HIS A 614 5.80 -8.18 6.88
C HIS A 614 5.10 -7.12 7.75
N LEU A 615 4.09 -7.56 8.52
CA LEU A 615 3.34 -6.66 9.41
C LEU A 615 4.25 -6.22 10.57
N PRO A 616 4.46 -4.91 10.81
CA PRO A 616 5.46 -4.42 11.78
C PRO A 616 5.21 -4.77 13.25
N PHE A 617 4.06 -5.37 13.58
CA PHE A 617 3.60 -5.62 14.95
C PHE A 617 3.44 -7.10 15.32
N LEU A 618 3.54 -8.03 14.37
CA LEU A 618 3.36 -9.47 14.63
C LEU A 618 4.62 -10.23 14.21
N ALA A 619 5.46 -10.56 15.19
CA ALA A 619 6.32 -11.71 15.07
C ALA A 619 5.47 -12.99 14.99
N ALA A 620 6.05 -14.09 14.53
CA ALA A 620 5.44 -15.40 14.59
C ALA A 620 5.13 -15.81 16.04
N LEU A 621 3.89 -15.61 16.48
CA LEU A 621 3.40 -15.99 17.80
C LEU A 621 3.03 -17.47 17.80
N THR A 622 3.34 -18.13 18.91
CA THR A 622 2.95 -19.51 19.27
C THR A 622 2.47 -19.51 20.73
N PRO A 623 1.72 -20.53 21.19
CA PRO A 623 1.11 -20.53 22.53
C PRO A 623 2.09 -20.34 23.70
N ASP A 624 3.34 -20.73 23.51
CA ASP A 624 4.44 -20.67 24.48
C ASP A 624 5.10 -19.29 24.59
N ILE A 625 4.95 -18.43 23.58
CA ILE A 625 5.55 -17.09 23.59
C ILE A 625 4.86 -16.20 24.65
N PRO A 626 5.62 -15.59 25.57
CA PRO A 626 5.10 -14.59 26.50
C PRO A 626 4.44 -13.43 25.77
N GLY A 627 3.27 -12.99 26.21
CA GLY A 627 2.48 -11.94 25.55
C GLY A 627 1.55 -12.45 24.44
N ALA A 628 1.65 -13.73 24.02
CA ALA A 628 0.65 -14.32 23.13
C ALA A 628 -0.70 -14.46 23.87
N SER A 629 -1.76 -13.87 23.29
CA SER A 629 -3.14 -14.04 23.73
C SER A 629 -3.61 -15.48 23.48
N VAL A 630 -3.67 -16.26 24.54
CA VAL A 630 -4.09 -17.66 24.55
C VAL A 630 -5.33 -17.86 25.43
N VAL A 631 -6.02 -18.98 25.23
CA VAL A 631 -6.94 -19.54 26.24
C VAL A 631 -6.16 -20.60 27.01
N GLN A 632 -6.08 -20.47 28.33
CA GLN A 632 -5.47 -21.48 29.20
C GLN A 632 -6.56 -22.25 29.94
N THR A 633 -6.67 -23.55 29.73
CA THR A 633 -7.62 -24.42 30.44
C THR A 633 -7.12 -24.78 31.85
N ALA A 634 -8.00 -25.31 32.70
CA ALA A 634 -7.67 -25.64 34.09
C ALA A 634 -6.59 -26.74 34.25
N ASP A 635 -6.37 -27.55 33.22
CA ASP A 635 -5.27 -28.52 33.12
C ASP A 635 -3.91 -27.88 32.74
N GLY A 636 -3.88 -26.57 32.51
CA GLY A 636 -2.68 -25.80 32.16
C GLY A 636 -2.42 -25.68 30.65
N THR A 637 -3.20 -26.36 29.80
CA THR A 637 -3.03 -26.32 28.33
C THR A 637 -3.26 -24.91 27.79
N ARG A 638 -2.30 -24.39 27.01
CA ARG A 638 -2.37 -23.06 26.38
C ARG A 638 -2.71 -23.21 24.90
N TRP A 639 -3.75 -22.51 24.45
CA TRP A 639 -4.22 -22.57 23.07
C TRP A 639 -4.28 -21.17 22.45
N LEU A 640 -3.60 -20.96 21.33
CA LEU A 640 -3.56 -19.68 20.63
C LEU A 640 -4.95 -19.31 20.09
N ARG A 641 -5.37 -18.06 20.34
CA ARG A 641 -6.60 -17.47 19.81
C ARG A 641 -6.40 -17.06 18.34
N ALA A 642 -7.49 -16.88 17.58
CA ALA A 642 -7.39 -16.37 16.21
C ALA A 642 -7.06 -14.86 16.19
N TYR A 643 -6.10 -14.43 15.35
CA TYR A 643 -5.66 -13.03 15.19
C TYR A 643 -6.07 -12.43 13.84
N GLY A 644 -6.16 -13.23 12.79
CA GLY A 644 -6.22 -12.74 11.42
C GLY A 644 -5.00 -11.88 11.10
N SER A 645 -5.15 -10.82 10.31
CA SER A 645 -4.05 -9.90 10.06
C SER A 645 -3.90 -8.80 11.12
N LEU A 646 -4.44 -8.97 12.33
CA LEU A 646 -4.56 -7.93 13.36
C LEU A 646 -3.75 -8.26 14.60
N TRP A 647 -3.31 -7.24 15.35
CA TRP A 647 -2.38 -7.41 16.49
C TRP A 647 -2.99 -8.07 17.72
N HIS A 648 -4.32 -8.19 17.78
CA HIS A 648 -4.99 -8.78 18.93
C HIS A 648 -6.33 -9.44 18.56
N PRO A 649 -6.69 -10.59 19.16
CA PRO A 649 -7.93 -11.30 18.86
C PRO A 649 -9.20 -10.50 19.16
N ASN A 650 -9.16 -9.58 20.13
CA ASN A 650 -10.33 -8.73 20.42
C ASN A 650 -10.63 -7.76 19.28
N VAL A 651 -9.59 -7.23 18.63
CA VAL A 651 -9.70 -6.37 17.45
C VAL A 651 -10.24 -7.18 16.27
N LEU A 652 -9.76 -8.42 16.07
CA LEU A 652 -10.32 -9.34 15.08
C LEU A 652 -11.82 -9.53 15.30
N GLY A 653 -12.25 -9.83 16.53
CA GLY A 653 -13.66 -10.02 16.85
C GLY A 653 -14.53 -8.83 16.45
N ALA A 654 -14.08 -7.60 16.70
CA ALA A 654 -14.81 -6.38 16.32
C ALA A 654 -14.77 -6.10 14.81
N VAL A 655 -13.63 -6.33 14.14
CA VAL A 655 -13.54 -6.22 12.68
C VAL A 655 -14.47 -7.22 12.01
N LEU A 656 -14.50 -8.48 12.46
CA LEU A 656 -15.41 -9.50 11.96
C LEU A 656 -16.87 -9.10 12.19
N LEU A 657 -17.23 -8.55 13.36
CA LEU A 657 -18.57 -8.04 13.65
C LEU A 657 -19.01 -6.99 12.61
N VAL A 658 -18.15 -6.01 12.30
CA VAL A 658 -18.44 -4.98 11.29
C VAL A 658 -18.53 -5.59 9.89
N CYS A 659 -17.62 -6.50 9.54
CA CYS A 659 -17.59 -7.15 8.23
C CYS A 659 -18.82 -8.04 7.96
N LEU A 660 -19.49 -8.57 8.99
CA LEU A 660 -20.76 -9.31 8.85
C LEU A 660 -21.85 -8.45 8.19
N ALA A 661 -21.79 -7.11 8.32
CA ALA A 661 -22.72 -6.21 7.62
C ALA A 661 -22.72 -6.43 6.11
N GLY A 662 -21.57 -6.75 5.51
CA GLY A 662 -21.47 -7.00 4.06
C GLY A 662 -22.32 -8.18 3.61
N VAL A 663 -22.25 -9.30 4.34
CA VAL A 663 -23.08 -10.48 4.06
C VAL A 663 -24.56 -10.17 4.29
N LEU A 664 -24.89 -9.49 5.39
CA LEU A 664 -26.27 -9.15 5.73
C LEU A 664 -26.91 -8.24 4.67
N ILE A 665 -26.21 -7.19 4.24
CA ILE A 665 -26.69 -6.28 3.18
C ILE A 665 -26.93 -7.09 1.91
N LYS A 666 -25.96 -7.92 1.52
CA LYS A 666 -26.06 -8.75 0.32
C LYS A 666 -27.21 -9.76 0.39
N GLY A 667 -27.45 -10.35 1.55
CA GLY A 667 -28.55 -11.28 1.79
C GLY A 667 -29.93 -10.63 1.68
N THR A 668 -30.05 -9.34 2.06
CA THR A 668 -31.31 -8.58 1.93
C THR A 668 -31.61 -8.11 0.49
N GLU A 669 -30.59 -7.92 -0.35
CA GLU A 669 -30.77 -7.45 -1.74
C GLU A 669 -31.65 -8.38 -2.61
N GLY A 670 -31.74 -9.66 -2.28
CA GLY A 670 -32.62 -10.62 -2.96
C GLY A 670 -32.43 -10.72 -4.48
N ASN A 671 -33.29 -11.51 -5.14
CA ASN A 671 -33.16 -11.97 -6.53
C ASN A 671 -33.28 -10.89 -7.63
N ARG A 672 -33.15 -9.59 -7.30
CA ARG A 672 -33.35 -8.47 -8.24
C ARG A 672 -32.17 -8.26 -9.21
N GLY A 673 -30.99 -8.86 -8.97
CA GLY A 673 -29.77 -8.62 -9.75
C GLY A 673 -29.15 -9.84 -10.47
N THR A 674 -29.64 -11.05 -10.25
CA THR A 674 -29.03 -12.33 -10.68
C THR A 674 -29.38 -12.77 -12.11
N LYS A 675 -29.87 -11.86 -12.95
CA LYS A 675 -30.02 -12.14 -14.40
C LYS A 675 -28.74 -11.87 -15.21
N GLY A 676 -27.66 -11.35 -14.60
CA GLY A 676 -26.49 -10.83 -15.34
C GLY A 676 -25.10 -11.33 -14.91
N THR A 677 -24.97 -12.08 -13.81
CA THR A 677 -23.68 -12.65 -13.36
C THR A 677 -23.74 -14.16 -13.56
N GLY A 678 -22.92 -14.74 -14.43
CA GLY A 678 -22.90 -16.18 -14.75
C GLY A 678 -22.53 -17.13 -13.58
N ILE A 679 -22.60 -16.67 -12.34
CA ILE A 679 -22.54 -17.48 -11.12
C ILE A 679 -23.98 -17.92 -10.84
N SER A 680 -24.23 -19.24 -10.81
CA SER A 680 -25.58 -19.73 -10.52
C SER A 680 -26.05 -19.19 -9.16
N LEU A 681 -27.35 -18.91 -9.04
CA LEU A 681 -27.99 -18.44 -7.81
C LEU A 681 -27.65 -19.34 -6.61
N SER A 682 -27.50 -20.64 -6.83
CA SER A 682 -27.05 -21.63 -5.84
C SER A 682 -25.58 -21.45 -5.43
N SER A 683 -24.67 -21.19 -6.37
CA SER A 683 -23.25 -20.95 -6.09
C SER A 683 -23.02 -19.63 -5.35
N PHE A 684 -23.86 -18.62 -5.61
CA PHE A 684 -23.79 -17.31 -4.97
C PHE A 684 -24.32 -17.30 -3.52
N ILE A 685 -25.46 -17.97 -3.29
CA ILE A 685 -25.99 -18.21 -1.94
C ILE A 685 -24.98 -19.05 -1.14
N SER A 686 -24.35 -20.05 -1.77
CA SER A 686 -23.31 -20.88 -1.17
C SER A 686 -22.07 -20.09 -0.75
N LEU A 687 -21.60 -19.12 -1.55
CA LEU A 687 -20.44 -18.30 -1.20
C LEU A 687 -20.73 -17.31 -0.06
N SER A 688 -21.90 -16.66 -0.09
CA SER A 688 -22.30 -15.74 0.99
C SER A 688 -22.56 -16.50 2.29
N SER A 689 -23.15 -17.70 2.22
CA SER A 689 -23.35 -18.56 3.39
C SER A 689 -22.04 -19.11 3.93
N LEU A 690 -21.08 -19.43 3.06
CA LEU A 690 -19.75 -19.84 3.47
C LEU A 690 -19.03 -18.69 4.18
N ALA A 691 -18.99 -17.49 3.59
CA ALA A 691 -18.37 -16.32 4.21
C ALA A 691 -19.00 -15.97 5.56
N PHE A 692 -20.33 -16.03 5.67
CA PHE A 692 -21.03 -15.81 6.95
C PHE A 692 -20.68 -16.86 8.00
N THR A 693 -20.69 -18.15 7.61
CA THR A 693 -20.35 -19.27 8.50
C THR A 693 -18.90 -19.16 8.98
N LEU A 694 -17.94 -19.00 8.06
CA LEU A 694 -16.52 -18.84 8.40
C LEU A 694 -16.29 -17.60 9.28
N GLY A 695 -16.97 -16.48 8.97
CA GLY A 695 -16.91 -15.26 9.76
C GLY A 695 -17.41 -15.44 11.19
N LEU A 696 -18.54 -16.12 11.39
CA LEU A 696 -19.07 -16.44 12.72
C LEU A 696 -18.17 -17.40 13.50
N ILE A 697 -17.63 -18.43 12.84
CA ILE A 697 -16.67 -19.34 13.47
C ILE A 697 -15.41 -18.58 13.88
N ALA A 698 -14.82 -17.77 12.99
CA ALA A 698 -13.64 -16.98 13.32
C ALA A 698 -13.91 -15.95 14.44
N LEU A 699 -15.11 -15.34 14.48
CA LEU A 699 -15.52 -14.46 15.58
C LEU A 699 -15.60 -15.24 16.89
N ALA A 700 -16.11 -16.47 16.87
CA ALA A 700 -16.12 -17.35 18.03
C ALA A 700 -14.70 -17.72 18.47
N LEU A 701 -13.85 -18.15 17.54
CA LEU A 701 -12.44 -18.54 17.78
C LEU A 701 -11.51 -17.37 18.09
N SER A 702 -11.95 -16.13 17.89
CA SER A 702 -11.28 -14.96 18.46
C SER A 702 -11.30 -15.01 19.99
N PHE A 703 -12.23 -15.75 20.61
CA PHE A 703 -12.47 -15.82 22.05
C PHE A 703 -12.66 -14.45 22.72
N SER A 704 -13.10 -13.43 21.97
CA SER A 704 -13.39 -12.10 22.51
C SER A 704 -14.80 -12.05 23.10
N ARG A 705 -14.90 -12.08 24.45
CA ARG A 705 -16.19 -11.97 25.17
C ARG A 705 -16.97 -10.71 24.75
N ALA A 706 -16.26 -9.59 24.62
CA ALA A 706 -16.83 -8.31 24.20
C ALA A 706 -17.41 -8.36 22.77
N ALA A 707 -16.74 -9.07 21.85
CA ALA A 707 -17.24 -9.26 20.49
C ALA A 707 -18.40 -10.26 20.43
N TRP A 708 -18.40 -11.32 21.25
CA TRP A 708 -19.51 -12.27 21.35
C TRP A 708 -20.79 -11.59 21.82
N ILE A 709 -20.70 -10.77 22.89
CA ILE A 709 -21.82 -9.97 23.40
C ILE A 709 -22.28 -8.96 22.33
N GLY A 710 -21.33 -8.25 21.70
CA GLY A 710 -21.64 -7.31 20.63
C GLY A 710 -22.39 -7.95 19.46
N ALA A 711 -21.96 -9.14 19.02
CA ALA A 711 -22.60 -9.90 17.96
C ALA A 711 -24.01 -10.40 18.37
N LEU A 712 -24.15 -10.94 19.58
CA LEU A 712 -25.43 -11.41 20.11
C LEU A 712 -26.45 -10.28 20.16
N VAL A 713 -26.06 -9.11 20.68
CA VAL A 713 -26.95 -7.94 20.74
C VAL A 713 -27.25 -7.40 19.35
N ALA A 714 -26.26 -7.33 18.46
CA ALA A 714 -26.50 -6.91 17.07
C ALA A 714 -27.53 -7.81 16.38
N PHE A 715 -27.41 -9.14 16.46
CA PHE A 715 -28.39 -10.06 15.90
C PHE A 715 -29.75 -9.97 16.59
N GLY A 716 -29.78 -9.76 17.91
CA GLY A 716 -31.01 -9.50 18.67
C GLY A 716 -31.75 -8.27 18.15
N VAL A 717 -31.06 -7.13 18.06
CA VAL A 717 -31.61 -5.89 17.49
C VAL A 717 -32.08 -6.10 16.05
N LEU A 718 -31.31 -6.82 15.23
CA LEU A 718 -31.66 -7.10 13.85
C LEU A 718 -32.94 -7.95 13.75
N SER A 719 -33.10 -8.96 14.60
CA SER A 719 -34.30 -9.81 14.61
C SER A 719 -35.59 -9.06 14.97
N ILE A 720 -35.47 -7.96 15.73
CA ILE A 720 -36.58 -7.10 16.13
C ILE A 720 -36.86 -6.02 15.07
N ARG A 721 -35.80 -5.39 14.54
CA ARG A 721 -35.94 -4.20 13.67
C ARG A 721 -36.04 -4.51 12.18
N LEU A 722 -35.44 -5.59 11.70
CA LEU A 722 -35.45 -5.92 10.28
C LEU A 722 -36.84 -6.44 9.87
N PRO A 723 -37.40 -6.04 8.71
CA PRO A 723 -38.67 -6.54 8.23
C PRO A 723 -38.70 -8.08 8.15
N ARG A 724 -39.81 -8.72 8.56
CA ARG A 724 -39.94 -10.19 8.57
C ARG A 724 -39.69 -10.83 7.21
N SER A 725 -40.01 -10.14 6.11
CA SER A 725 -39.73 -10.58 4.75
C SER A 725 -38.23 -10.71 4.46
N GLU A 726 -37.43 -9.79 4.98
CA GLU A 726 -35.96 -9.80 4.85
C GLU A 726 -35.33 -10.83 5.78
N LEU A 727 -35.82 -10.93 7.03
CA LEU A 727 -35.34 -11.92 8.00
C LEU A 727 -35.50 -13.37 7.48
N ARG A 728 -36.62 -13.67 6.79
CA ARG A 728 -36.84 -14.98 6.16
C ARG A 728 -35.80 -15.33 5.11
N LYS A 729 -35.22 -14.34 4.40
CA LYS A 729 -34.16 -14.59 3.41
C LYS A 729 -32.84 -15.00 4.07
N LEU A 730 -32.57 -14.49 5.27
CA LEU A 730 -31.34 -14.75 6.02
C LEU A 730 -31.39 -16.07 6.80
N LEU A 731 -32.60 -16.58 7.09
CA LEU A 731 -32.82 -17.74 7.96
C LEU A 731 -32.05 -19.01 7.54
N PRO A 732 -32.03 -19.44 6.25
CA PRO A 732 -31.29 -20.65 5.86
C PRO A 732 -29.78 -20.52 6.10
N VAL A 733 -29.22 -19.34 5.81
CA VAL A 733 -27.81 -19.03 6.03
C VAL A 733 -27.48 -19.02 7.53
N ALA A 734 -28.36 -18.43 8.33
CA ALA A 734 -28.24 -18.40 9.79
C ALA A 734 -28.28 -19.81 10.39
N ILE A 735 -29.18 -20.69 9.92
CA ILE A 735 -29.27 -22.08 10.41
C ILE A 735 -27.97 -22.83 10.13
N VAL A 736 -27.46 -22.78 8.90
CA VAL A 736 -26.19 -23.45 8.54
C VAL A 736 -25.04 -22.95 9.40
N ALA A 737 -24.95 -21.63 9.59
CA ALA A 737 -23.88 -21.04 10.38
C ALA A 737 -23.99 -21.37 11.87
N VAL A 738 -25.20 -21.42 12.43
CA VAL A 738 -25.45 -21.83 13.82
C VAL A 738 -25.10 -23.30 14.01
N VAL A 739 -25.49 -24.20 13.10
CA VAL A 739 -25.14 -25.62 13.18
C VAL A 739 -23.62 -25.82 13.14
N ALA A 740 -22.94 -25.14 12.22
CA ALA A 740 -21.48 -25.20 12.11
C ALA A 740 -20.80 -24.61 13.37
N LEU A 741 -21.30 -23.49 13.89
CA LEU A 741 -20.80 -22.88 15.11
C LEU A 741 -20.98 -23.81 16.32
N VAL A 742 -22.15 -24.44 16.47
CA VAL A 742 -22.42 -25.42 17.54
C VAL A 742 -21.45 -26.60 17.43
N ALA A 743 -21.19 -27.12 16.24
CA ALA A 743 -20.21 -28.19 16.03
C ALA A 743 -18.80 -27.77 16.49
N VAL A 744 -18.36 -26.54 16.17
CA VAL A 744 -17.08 -26.00 16.63
C VAL A 744 -17.04 -25.80 18.14
N VAL A 745 -18.11 -25.27 18.75
CA VAL A 745 -18.21 -25.08 20.20
C VAL A 745 -18.16 -26.43 20.93
N ILE A 746 -18.78 -27.47 20.38
CA ILE A 746 -18.72 -28.83 20.92
C ILE A 746 -17.30 -29.39 20.78
N ALA A 747 -16.67 -29.26 19.61
CA ALA A 747 -15.33 -29.77 19.35
C ALA A 747 -14.26 -29.13 20.26
N PHE A 748 -14.40 -27.84 20.58
CA PHE A 748 -13.48 -27.09 21.44
C PHE A 748 -14.10 -26.74 22.80
N ARG A 749 -15.04 -27.57 23.30
CA ARG A 749 -15.80 -27.32 24.52
C ARG A 749 -14.96 -26.83 25.70
N PRO A 750 -13.79 -27.43 26.05
CA PRO A 750 -12.99 -26.99 27.20
C PRO A 750 -12.52 -25.53 27.10
N LEU A 751 -12.17 -25.07 25.88
CA LEU A 751 -11.74 -23.69 25.64
C LEU A 751 -12.92 -22.72 25.80
N PHE A 752 -14.07 -23.06 25.22
CA PHE A 752 -15.29 -22.25 25.33
C PHE A 752 -15.82 -22.19 26.76
N THR A 753 -15.83 -23.30 27.50
CA THR A 753 -16.28 -23.30 28.91
C THR A 753 -15.39 -22.42 29.76
N THR A 754 -14.07 -22.54 29.64
CA THR A 754 -13.10 -21.72 30.39
C THR A 754 -13.39 -20.22 30.21
N ARG A 755 -13.63 -19.80 28.97
CA ARG A 755 -13.89 -18.40 28.62
C ARG A 755 -15.30 -17.93 28.99
N ALA A 756 -16.31 -18.79 28.85
CA ALA A 756 -17.70 -18.44 29.12
C ALA A 756 -18.00 -18.36 30.63
N THR A 757 -17.40 -19.23 31.44
CA THR A 757 -17.62 -19.24 32.90
C THR A 757 -16.62 -18.38 33.67
N ALA A 758 -15.63 -17.79 32.99
CA ALA A 758 -14.52 -17.08 33.63
C ALA A 758 -13.86 -17.96 34.71
N ASP A 759 -13.51 -19.20 34.34
CA ASP A 759 -13.08 -20.23 35.29
C ASP A 759 -11.79 -19.82 36.02
N THR A 760 -11.92 -19.40 37.28
CA THR A 760 -10.80 -18.95 38.12
C THR A 760 -9.84 -20.07 38.51
N ARG A 761 -10.16 -21.33 38.18
CA ARG A 761 -9.20 -22.44 38.25
C ARG A 761 -8.11 -22.33 37.19
N SER A 762 -8.34 -21.57 36.11
CA SER A 762 -7.30 -21.17 35.18
C SER A 762 -6.49 -20.01 35.76
N PRO A 763 -5.18 -20.16 36.00
CA PRO A 763 -4.34 -19.08 36.54
C PRO A 763 -4.38 -17.81 35.67
N LEU A 764 -4.43 -17.96 34.34
CA LEU A 764 -4.47 -16.84 33.41
C LEU A 764 -5.79 -16.06 33.46
N GLU A 765 -6.93 -16.75 33.59
CA GLU A 765 -8.23 -16.05 33.71
C GLU A 765 -8.35 -15.32 35.05
N LYS A 766 -7.87 -15.93 36.15
CA LYS A 766 -7.80 -15.28 37.45
C LYS A 766 -6.93 -14.01 37.40
N PHE A 767 -5.71 -14.14 36.87
CA PHE A 767 -4.79 -13.01 36.72
C PHE A 767 -5.41 -11.88 35.87
N SER A 768 -6.02 -12.20 34.73
CA SER A 768 -6.64 -11.21 33.85
C SER A 768 -7.79 -10.44 34.52
N ILE A 769 -8.58 -11.08 35.39
CA ILE A 769 -9.68 -10.42 36.11
C ILE A 769 -9.14 -9.50 37.20
N GLU A 770 -8.19 -10.00 38.00
CA GLU A 770 -7.55 -9.22 39.08
C GLU A 770 -6.79 -8.01 38.53
N GLU A 771 -6.04 -8.21 37.43
CA GLU A 771 -5.32 -7.14 36.73
C GLU A 771 -6.26 -6.04 36.23
N ARG A 772 -7.37 -6.41 35.56
CA ARG A 772 -8.37 -5.43 35.08
C ARG A 772 -9.00 -4.63 36.22
N ALA A 773 -9.28 -5.26 37.35
CA ALA A 773 -9.80 -4.57 38.52
C ALA A 773 -8.78 -3.56 39.07
N SER A 774 -7.52 -3.98 39.21
CA SER A 774 -6.43 -3.11 39.71
C SER A 774 -6.17 -1.90 38.80
N VAL A 775 -6.19 -2.09 37.47
CA VAL A 775 -6.02 -0.99 36.50
C VAL A 775 -7.23 -0.04 36.52
N ALA A 776 -8.45 -0.56 36.70
CA ALA A 776 -9.64 0.27 36.84
C ALA A 776 -9.62 1.11 38.13
N GLU A 777 -9.15 0.56 39.25
CA GLU A 777 -8.95 1.29 40.50
C GLU A 777 -7.90 2.40 40.34
N ALA A 778 -6.77 2.10 39.68
CA ALA A 778 -5.75 3.10 39.37
C ALA A 778 -6.29 4.20 38.44
N ALA A 779 -7.11 3.84 37.44
CA ALA A 779 -7.76 4.82 36.57
C ALA A 779 -8.73 5.73 37.33
N LEU A 780 -9.51 5.19 38.28
CA LEU A 780 -10.38 5.98 39.16
C LEU A 780 -9.58 6.90 40.09
N HIS A 781 -8.44 6.44 40.60
CA HIS A 781 -7.55 7.25 41.42
C HIS A 781 -7.01 8.45 40.62
N LEU A 782 -6.39 8.21 39.46
CA LEU A 782 -5.90 9.28 38.58
C LEU A 782 -7.02 10.20 38.08
N ALA A 783 -8.23 9.67 37.83
CA ALA A 783 -9.37 10.48 37.42
C ALA A 783 -9.84 11.45 38.52
N ARG A 784 -9.69 11.09 39.80
CA ARG A 784 -9.99 11.97 40.92
C ARG A 784 -8.96 13.09 41.06
N GLU A 785 -7.69 12.80 40.81
CA GLU A 785 -6.61 13.78 40.88
C GLU A 785 -6.65 14.76 39.71
N HIS A 786 -7.00 14.29 38.51
CA HIS A 786 -7.01 15.07 37.28
C HIS A 786 -8.41 15.32 36.72
N LEU A 787 -9.40 15.55 37.60
CA LEU A 787 -10.82 15.56 37.23
C LEU A 787 -11.21 16.50 36.08
N TRP A 788 -10.60 17.68 35.96
CA TRP A 788 -11.05 18.72 35.03
C TRP A 788 -10.46 18.64 33.62
N THR A 789 -9.21 18.20 33.50
CA THR A 789 -8.49 18.16 32.22
C THR A 789 -7.97 16.78 31.85
N GLY A 790 -8.04 15.82 32.78
CA GLY A 790 -7.40 14.52 32.64
C GLY A 790 -5.87 14.61 32.59
N VAL A 791 -5.26 13.46 32.33
CA VAL A 791 -3.80 13.29 32.16
C VAL A 791 -3.31 13.50 30.72
N GLY A 792 -4.23 13.79 29.79
CA GLY A 792 -3.98 13.89 28.36
C GLY A 792 -4.49 12.69 27.57
N ALA A 793 -5.13 12.95 26.42
CA ALA A 793 -5.64 11.89 25.52
C ALA A 793 -4.50 10.99 25.02
N GLY A 794 -4.68 9.67 25.13
CA GLY A 794 -3.68 8.66 24.79
C GLY A 794 -2.50 8.55 25.77
N SER A 795 -2.45 9.34 26.85
CA SER A 795 -1.31 9.39 27.77
C SER A 795 -1.54 8.65 29.09
N PHE A 796 -2.64 7.90 29.23
CA PHE A 796 -2.98 7.19 30.47
C PHE A 796 -1.89 6.19 30.91
N VAL A 797 -1.31 5.43 29.98
CA VAL A 797 -0.29 4.42 30.31
C VAL A 797 1.02 5.09 30.75
N GLU A 798 1.37 6.24 30.18
CA GLU A 798 2.48 7.06 30.65
C GLU A 798 2.19 7.66 32.03
N ALA A 799 0.95 8.03 32.31
CA ALA A 799 0.51 8.47 33.64
C ALA A 799 0.71 7.39 34.70
N LEU A 800 0.32 6.15 34.40
CA LEU A 800 0.59 5.00 35.27
C LEU A 800 2.10 4.78 35.48
N ALA A 801 2.91 4.94 34.44
CA ALA A 801 4.36 4.78 34.55
C ALA A 801 5.02 5.91 35.35
N ALA A 802 4.45 7.11 35.33
CA ALA A 802 4.93 8.28 36.06
C ALA A 802 4.59 8.26 37.56
N GLU A 803 3.71 7.36 38.01
CA GLU A 803 3.27 7.24 39.40
C GLU A 803 3.69 5.88 40.00
N PRO A 804 4.95 5.72 40.48
CA PRO A 804 5.48 4.43 40.95
C PRO A 804 4.77 3.85 42.17
N SER A 805 3.97 4.67 42.87
CA SER A 805 3.15 4.23 44.01
C SER A 805 2.04 3.26 43.56
N LEU A 806 1.58 3.38 42.32
CA LEU A 806 0.61 2.50 41.68
C LEU A 806 1.32 1.28 41.09
N ARG A 807 1.43 0.20 41.87
CA ARG A 807 2.02 -1.09 41.45
C ARG A 807 1.04 -1.90 40.58
N VAL A 808 0.65 -1.35 39.43
CA VAL A 808 -0.28 -1.97 38.48
C VAL A 808 0.38 -2.23 37.12
N SER A 809 -0.23 -3.12 36.33
CA SER A 809 0.21 -3.39 34.97
C SER A 809 0.09 -2.14 34.09
N ARG A 810 1.07 -1.93 33.21
CA ARG A 810 1.14 -0.75 32.31
C ARG A 810 0.32 -0.99 31.04
N GLU A 811 -0.97 -1.16 31.23
CA GLU A 811 -1.95 -1.33 30.16
C GLU A 811 -3.12 -0.35 30.31
N PRO A 812 -3.85 -0.05 29.22
CA PRO A 812 -5.01 0.84 29.32
C PRO A 812 -6.16 0.24 30.13
N ALA A 813 -6.94 1.12 30.78
CA ALA A 813 -8.20 0.72 31.38
C ALA A 813 -9.14 0.18 30.30
N HIS A 814 -9.69 -1.01 30.51
CA HIS A 814 -10.48 -1.74 29.51
C HIS A 814 -11.91 -1.20 29.34
N ASP A 815 -12.30 -0.15 30.07
CA ASP A 815 -13.59 0.52 29.95
C ASP A 815 -13.39 1.89 29.28
N VAL A 816 -13.92 2.07 28.06
CA VAL A 816 -13.71 3.31 27.30
C VAL A 816 -14.28 4.55 28.02
N PRO A 817 -15.50 4.54 28.60
CA PRO A 817 -15.99 5.67 29.38
C PRO A 817 -15.06 6.11 30.51
N LEU A 818 -14.55 5.17 31.32
CA LEU A 818 -13.61 5.43 32.40
C LEU A 818 -12.26 5.94 31.86
N LEU A 819 -11.78 5.34 30.76
CA LEU A 819 -10.53 5.75 30.13
C LEU A 819 -10.63 7.17 29.54
N VAL A 820 -11.74 7.52 28.91
CA VAL A 820 -11.98 8.89 28.42
C VAL A 820 -12.04 9.86 29.59
N LEU A 821 -12.69 9.50 30.70
CA LEU A 821 -12.73 10.32 31.90
C LEU A 821 -11.32 10.61 32.46
N VAL A 822 -10.45 9.60 32.58
CA VAL A 822 -9.09 9.83 33.12
C VAL A 822 -8.21 10.61 32.14
N GLU A 823 -8.34 10.39 30.84
CA GLU A 823 -7.50 11.02 29.83
C GLU A 823 -7.91 12.46 29.47
N THR A 824 -9.21 12.77 29.52
CA THR A 824 -9.75 14.07 29.08
C THR A 824 -10.47 14.85 30.16
N GLY A 825 -10.62 14.24 31.35
CA GLY A 825 -11.39 14.79 32.46
C GLY A 825 -12.90 14.72 32.23
N LEU A 826 -13.62 15.36 33.14
CA LEU A 826 -15.07 15.49 33.11
C LEU A 826 -15.62 16.07 31.79
N PRO A 827 -14.99 17.07 31.14
CA PRO A 827 -15.48 17.58 29.86
C PRO A 827 -15.59 16.52 28.77
N GLY A 828 -14.60 15.63 28.63
CA GLY A 828 -14.64 14.59 27.61
C GLY A 828 -15.56 13.43 27.98
N ALA A 829 -15.66 13.08 29.26
CA ALA A 829 -16.66 12.10 29.73
C ALA A 829 -18.10 12.57 29.43
N VAL A 830 -18.41 13.85 29.70
CA VAL A 830 -19.70 14.46 29.36
C VAL A 830 -19.93 14.49 27.85
N ALA A 831 -18.91 14.85 27.06
CA ALA A 831 -19.01 14.86 25.60
C ALA A 831 -19.24 13.46 25.01
N LEU A 832 -18.58 12.42 25.54
CA LEU A 832 -18.79 11.04 25.15
C LEU A 832 -20.20 10.56 25.51
N ALA A 833 -20.69 10.88 26.71
CA ALA A 833 -22.05 10.58 27.13
C ALA A 833 -23.08 11.28 26.23
N ALA A 834 -22.85 12.54 25.89
CA ALA A 834 -23.68 13.29 24.95
C ALA A 834 -23.69 12.66 23.54
N LEU A 835 -22.54 12.15 23.08
CA LEU A 835 -22.45 11.45 21.80
C LEU A 835 -23.23 10.13 21.81
N ALA A 836 -23.06 9.31 22.86
CA ALA A 836 -23.82 8.08 23.03
C ALA A 836 -25.33 8.35 23.13
N ALA A 837 -25.74 9.38 23.87
CA ALA A 837 -27.13 9.80 23.99
C ALA A 837 -27.69 10.30 22.64
N ALA A 838 -26.93 11.08 21.87
CA ALA A 838 -27.32 11.55 20.55
C ALA A 838 -27.54 10.39 19.57
N ILE A 839 -26.64 9.40 19.57
CA ILE A 839 -26.77 8.18 18.77
C ILE A 839 -28.02 7.40 19.21
N GLY A 840 -28.19 7.16 20.52
CA GLY A 840 -29.35 6.46 21.07
C GLY A 840 -30.67 7.15 20.74
N TRP A 841 -30.73 8.47 20.88
CA TRP A 841 -31.90 9.28 20.54
C TRP A 841 -32.27 9.15 19.06
N GLN A 842 -31.28 9.22 18.17
CA GLN A 842 -31.51 9.06 16.73
C GLN A 842 -32.03 7.66 16.40
N ILE A 843 -31.45 6.62 17.00
CA ILE A 843 -31.86 5.22 16.84
C ILE A 843 -33.29 4.97 17.33
N ILE A 844 -33.73 5.63 18.40
CA ILE A 844 -35.09 5.46 18.97
C ILE A 844 -36.12 6.23 18.14
N ARG A 845 -35.81 7.48 17.80
CA ARG A 845 -36.74 8.38 17.11
C ARG A 845 -37.01 7.95 15.67
N ARG A 846 -36.06 7.27 15.03
CA ARG A 846 -36.13 6.91 13.61
C ARG A 846 -36.42 5.43 13.39
N ARG A 847 -37.25 5.16 12.38
CA ARG A 847 -37.52 3.82 11.86
C ARG A 847 -37.03 3.81 10.41
N PRO A 848 -35.83 3.26 10.14
CA PRO A 848 -35.29 3.26 8.79
C PRO A 848 -36.19 2.50 7.81
N ALA A 849 -36.22 2.97 6.56
CA ALA A 849 -36.87 2.34 5.42
C ALA A 849 -35.95 1.36 4.69
N THR A 850 -34.63 1.50 4.83
CA THR A 850 -33.63 0.68 4.11
C THR A 850 -33.06 -0.44 4.99
N PRO A 851 -32.87 -1.67 4.46
CA PRO A 851 -32.22 -2.76 5.20
C PRO A 851 -30.81 -2.40 5.69
N GLN A 852 -30.07 -1.61 4.91
CA GLN A 852 -28.71 -1.14 5.22
C GLN A 852 -28.69 -0.36 6.54
N ALA A 853 -29.63 0.56 6.74
CA ALA A 853 -29.72 1.35 7.95
C ALA A 853 -30.06 0.51 9.18
N HIS A 854 -30.93 -0.50 9.07
CA HIS A 854 -31.19 -1.45 10.15
C HIS A 854 -29.95 -2.27 10.53
N ILE A 855 -29.21 -2.76 9.53
CA ILE A 855 -27.99 -3.55 9.73
C ILE A 855 -26.92 -2.70 10.43
N PHE A 856 -26.61 -1.51 9.91
CA PHE A 856 -25.60 -0.65 10.53
C PHE A 856 -26.04 -0.12 11.90
N THR A 857 -27.35 0.05 12.16
CA THR A 857 -27.85 0.35 13.51
C THR A 857 -27.51 -0.79 14.48
N ALA A 858 -27.79 -2.04 14.10
CA ALA A 858 -27.48 -3.21 14.91
C ALA A 858 -25.97 -3.36 15.18
N ILE A 859 -25.14 -3.21 14.14
CA ILE A 859 -23.68 -3.29 14.25
C ILE A 859 -23.12 -2.16 15.11
N THR A 860 -23.62 -0.92 14.97
CA THR A 860 -23.18 0.22 15.79
C THR A 860 -23.49 -0.02 17.27
N ILE A 861 -24.68 -0.53 17.61
CA ILE A 861 -25.02 -0.90 18.99
C ILE A 861 -24.09 -1.99 19.51
N GLY A 862 -23.86 -3.04 18.71
CA GLY A 862 -22.94 -4.12 19.07
C GLY A 862 -21.51 -3.61 19.36
N LEU A 863 -21.01 -2.70 18.53
CA LEU A 863 -19.67 -2.11 18.66
C LEU A 863 -19.58 -1.16 19.87
N LEU A 864 -20.59 -0.35 20.13
CA LEU A 864 -20.68 0.48 21.33
C LEU A 864 -20.67 -0.36 22.61
N LEU A 865 -21.35 -1.50 22.62
CA LEU A 865 -21.29 -2.44 23.74
C LEU A 865 -19.91 -3.09 23.90
N THR A 866 -19.24 -3.43 22.81
CA THR A 866 -17.85 -3.91 22.86
C THR A 866 -16.92 -2.89 23.54
N SER A 867 -17.16 -1.59 23.36
CA SER A 867 -16.36 -0.51 23.98
C SER A 867 -16.46 -0.41 25.51
N LEU A 868 -17.47 -1.05 26.12
CA LEU A 868 -17.61 -1.11 27.58
C LEU A 868 -16.71 -2.17 28.22
N PHE A 869 -16.11 -3.05 27.41
CA PHE A 869 -15.33 -4.19 27.89
C PHE A 869 -13.92 -4.26 27.28
N ASP A 870 -13.61 -3.34 26.36
CA ASP A 870 -12.30 -3.25 25.73
C ASP A 870 -12.00 -1.81 25.24
N HIS A 871 -10.72 -1.43 25.28
CA HIS A 871 -10.23 -0.07 25.09
C HIS A 871 -9.75 0.24 23.67
N PHE A 872 -9.55 -0.76 22.80
CA PHE A 872 -8.89 -0.54 21.50
C PHE A 872 -9.65 0.42 20.56
N LEU A 873 -10.97 0.56 20.71
CA LEU A 873 -11.80 1.51 19.95
C LEU A 873 -11.48 2.97 20.29
N TRP A 874 -10.82 3.23 21.42
CA TRP A 874 -10.33 4.55 21.82
C TRP A 874 -8.81 4.69 21.70
N THR A 875 -8.07 3.65 22.09
CA THR A 875 -6.60 3.72 22.25
C THR A 875 -5.80 3.40 20.99
N SER A 876 -6.29 2.54 20.11
CA SER A 876 -5.57 2.14 18.88
C SER A 876 -6.06 2.93 17.67
N SER A 877 -5.14 3.34 16.78
CA SER A 877 -5.50 4.09 15.56
C SER A 877 -6.51 3.36 14.69
N PRO A 878 -6.28 2.07 14.33
CA PRO A 878 -7.22 1.39 13.46
C PRO A 878 -8.52 0.99 14.18
N GLY A 879 -8.49 0.85 15.52
CA GLY A 879 -9.72 0.68 16.32
C GLY A 879 -10.59 1.94 16.35
N ARG A 880 -10.00 3.13 16.57
CA ARG A 880 -10.69 4.41 16.45
C ARG A 880 -11.26 4.60 15.04
N LEU A 881 -10.49 4.27 14.01
CA LEU A 881 -10.92 4.32 12.63
C LEU A 881 -12.08 3.35 12.34
N LEU A 882 -12.05 2.13 12.88
CA LEU A 882 -13.14 1.16 12.76
C LEU A 882 -14.44 1.71 13.39
N ALA A 883 -14.35 2.32 14.57
CA ALA A 883 -15.48 2.97 15.23
C ALA A 883 -16.03 4.12 14.39
N ALA A 884 -15.16 5.02 13.93
CA ALA A 884 -15.56 6.16 13.11
C ALA A 884 -16.15 5.74 11.76
N LEU A 885 -15.57 4.75 11.07
CA LEU A 885 -16.08 4.21 9.82
C LEU A 885 -17.47 3.60 10.02
N THR A 886 -17.66 2.81 11.07
CA THR A 886 -18.96 2.19 11.40
C THR A 886 -20.03 3.25 11.69
N LEU A 887 -19.70 4.24 12.53
CA LEU A 887 -20.59 5.36 12.85
C LEU A 887 -20.94 6.18 11.59
N SER A 888 -19.95 6.43 10.73
CA SER A 888 -20.13 7.20 9.51
C SER A 888 -20.98 6.47 8.47
N LEU A 889 -20.80 5.15 8.31
CA LEU A 889 -21.63 4.30 7.45
C LEU A 889 -23.07 4.20 7.98
N TRP A 890 -23.24 4.07 9.30
CA TRP A 890 -24.56 4.11 9.92
C TRP A 890 -25.28 5.44 9.65
N ALA A 891 -24.62 6.57 9.92
CA ALA A 891 -25.20 7.89 9.71
C ALA A 891 -25.50 8.15 8.22
N ALA A 892 -24.64 7.68 7.30
CA ALA A 892 -24.89 7.76 5.86
C ALA A 892 -26.10 6.93 5.42
N ALA A 893 -26.24 5.70 5.93
CA ALA A 893 -27.38 4.82 5.64
C ALA A 893 -28.70 5.39 6.18
N ASP A 894 -28.67 5.97 7.39
CA ASP A 894 -29.82 6.61 8.02
C ASP A 894 -30.25 7.86 7.24
N ARG A 895 -29.30 8.71 6.83
CA ARG A 895 -29.57 9.89 5.97
C ARG A 895 -30.18 9.49 4.62
N GLU A 896 -29.66 8.47 3.95
CA GLU A 896 -30.23 8.01 2.67
C GLU A 896 -31.65 7.46 2.86
N SER A 897 -31.90 6.80 4.00
CA SER A 897 -33.23 6.36 4.37
C SER A 897 -34.22 7.49 4.67
N ASP A 898 -33.76 8.69 5.06
CA ASP A 898 -34.63 9.86 5.23
C ASP A 898 -35.02 10.49 3.88
N ILE A 899 -34.15 10.36 2.88
CA ILE A 899 -34.35 10.94 1.54
C ILE A 899 -35.36 10.11 0.73
N LEU A 900 -35.38 8.79 0.95
CA LEU A 900 -36.28 7.82 0.31
C LEU A 900 -37.63 7.74 1.02
#